data_AF-A0A9P7N7X5-F1
#
_entry.id   AF-A0A9P7N7X5-F1
#
_cell.length_a   1.000
_cell.length_b   1.000
_cell.length_c   1.000
_cell.angle_alpha   90.00
_cell.angle_beta   90.00
_cell.angle_gamma   90.00
#
_symmetry.space_group_name_H-M   'P 1'
#
loop_
_entity.id
_entity.type
_entity.pdbx_description
1 polymer ?
#
loop_
_entity_poly.entity_id
_entity_poly.type
_entity_poly.pdbx_seq_one_letter_code
_entity_poly.pdbx_strand_id
1 'polypeptide(L)'
;MAPSFDHLREADLDDDEFNDEDIDISDLREKFEVQLEQGYDAFVVVDGLPKVTEEQKPKLIKFLLKKLNSVGRTREDLIHMPMDENGESMRFAFVEFSSAAEAAAATRQLDMVPLDKKHTMRVNKITDIERFGGEGRIDEKYHPPHIEEFTEKEHLRWFMKDPSGRGRDQFVMYRGDSVGVFWNNEKDQPENIVDRLHWTETFLQWSPLGTYLTSIHAQGVQLWGGNSWSRQARFAHPYVNLVAFSPNEKYLVTWSNRPISIPDSGHPCLSIDDDGKNYVIWDIATGSPLRSFANLDAPKGEEGKPPPKLQWPAFKWSADDKYVARLTQGQSISVYELPRMNLLDKTSIKIEGVMDFDWAPATPQRDGVKSYEQLFCYWTPEIGSNPAKVGLMSIPSKEIVRSLNLFSVSDVKLHWQSEAAYLCVKVDRHSKSKKSQATTLEIFRVKEKGVPVEVVDTIKDTVINFAWEPKGDRFAIITTTEPVGVTAVPPKTAVSFFCPEKVKGPIAGNFKHLRTLEKKNSNAIYWSPRGRFVVIATIHNQQSSDLDFFDLDFEGDKPESDKDMTANLQLMNTADHYGVTDVEWDPSGRFVATWASVWKHAMENGYHIYDFKGEALREEPIDKFKQFQWRPRPPTLLTKEEQKQVRKNLREYSRVFDQEDADRGASADLAVVEARRRMLEEWYAWRADVEEEIYEERAAIGLPQDPHTALLEAKTKSIKGSNDDSDRVIEEIVEDVLEESEEILA
;
A
#
# COMPACT_ATOMS: atom_id res chain seq x y z
N MET A 1 10.57 54.42 -5.93
CA MET A 1 10.85 55.37 -7.03
C MET A 1 11.78 54.67 -8.00
N ALA A 2 11.29 54.32 -9.18
CA ALA A 2 12.08 53.75 -10.27
C ALA A 2 12.66 54.90 -11.11
N PRO A 3 13.91 54.83 -11.61
CA PRO A 3 14.48 55.86 -12.47
C PRO A 3 13.85 55.81 -13.87
N SER A 4 13.56 56.98 -14.43
CA SER A 4 12.89 57.20 -15.71
C SER A 4 13.82 57.02 -16.91
N PHE A 5 13.16 56.72 -18.04
CA PHE A 5 13.62 56.41 -19.39
C PHE A 5 14.33 57.56 -20.14
N ASP A 6 15.16 58.39 -19.48
CA ASP A 6 15.68 59.62 -20.12
C ASP A 6 17.10 59.51 -20.70
N HIS A 7 17.74 58.32 -20.72
CA HIS A 7 19.15 58.18 -21.11
C HIS A 7 19.45 57.09 -22.16
N LEU A 8 18.58 56.91 -23.16
CA LEU A 8 18.98 56.22 -24.39
C LEU A 8 18.92 57.21 -25.56
N ARG A 9 20.09 57.76 -25.90
CA ARG A 9 20.27 58.66 -27.05
C ARG A 9 20.28 57.84 -28.33
N GLU A 10 19.57 58.35 -29.34
CA GLU A 10 19.46 57.89 -30.73
C GLU A 10 20.81 58.00 -31.50
N ALA A 11 21.90 57.44 -30.97
CA ALA A 11 23.24 57.65 -31.53
C ALA A 11 24.02 56.38 -31.89
N ASP A 12 23.48 55.17 -31.66
CA ASP A 12 24.14 53.92 -32.04
C ASP A 12 23.24 53.08 -32.98
N LEU A 13 22.54 53.75 -33.89
CA LEU A 13 22.00 53.14 -35.11
C LEU A 13 23.07 53.25 -36.19
N ASP A 14 24.19 52.54 -36.00
CA ASP A 14 25.07 52.21 -37.10
C ASP A 14 24.62 50.88 -37.68
N ASP A 15 24.30 50.93 -38.97
CA ASP A 15 23.99 49.85 -39.89
C ASP A 15 25.19 48.89 -40.03
N ASP A 16 25.48 48.12 -38.97
CA ASP A 16 26.34 46.94 -39.10
C ASP A 16 25.46 45.74 -39.46
N GLU A 17 25.64 45.31 -40.71
CA GLU A 17 25.15 44.08 -41.34
C GLU A 17 24.93 42.94 -40.32
N PHE A 18 23.68 42.76 -39.88
CA PHE A 18 23.25 41.47 -39.35
C PHE A 18 23.32 40.49 -40.51
N ASN A 19 24.40 39.72 -40.57
CA ASN A 19 24.55 38.64 -41.52
C ASN A 19 23.52 37.56 -41.16
N ASP A 20 22.36 37.58 -41.81
CA ASP A 20 21.30 36.59 -41.66
C ASP A 20 21.79 35.14 -41.88
N GLU A 21 22.99 34.95 -42.46
CA GLU A 21 23.63 33.65 -42.65
C GLU A 21 24.24 33.03 -41.38
N ASP A 22 24.45 33.80 -40.30
CA ASP A 22 25.03 33.32 -39.04
C ASP A 22 23.97 32.98 -37.95
N ILE A 23 22.68 33.12 -38.29
CA ILE A 23 21.58 32.72 -37.39
C ILE A 23 21.26 31.25 -37.64
N ASP A 24 21.65 30.38 -36.69
CA ASP A 24 21.30 28.96 -36.71
C ASP A 24 19.79 28.77 -36.47
N ILE A 25 19.05 28.78 -37.57
CA ILE A 25 17.60 28.55 -37.63
C ILE A 25 17.24 27.05 -37.72
N SER A 26 18.18 26.14 -37.46
CA SER A 26 17.91 24.70 -37.54
C SER A 26 16.88 24.25 -36.50
N ASP A 27 16.89 24.82 -35.30
CA ASP A 27 15.93 24.55 -34.22
C ASP A 27 14.51 25.06 -34.54
N LEU A 28 14.41 26.24 -35.17
CA LEU A 28 13.17 26.86 -35.61
C LEU A 28 12.62 26.15 -36.86
N ARG A 29 13.47 25.70 -37.78
CA ARG A 29 13.07 24.82 -38.88
C ARG A 29 12.58 23.48 -38.34
N GLU A 30 13.28 22.81 -37.43
CA GLU A 30 12.82 21.53 -36.87
C GLU A 30 11.47 21.67 -36.14
N LYS A 31 11.22 22.83 -35.52
CA LYS A 31 10.01 23.09 -34.73
C LYS A 31 8.81 23.60 -35.54
N PHE A 32 9.05 24.22 -36.70
CA PHE A 32 8.00 24.87 -37.53
C PHE A 32 8.03 24.46 -39.01
N GLU A 33 8.88 23.52 -39.41
CA GLU A 33 8.73 22.81 -40.67
C GLU A 33 7.35 22.16 -40.63
N VAL A 34 6.47 22.68 -41.48
CA VAL A 34 5.09 22.24 -41.58
C VAL A 34 5.13 20.80 -42.04
N GLN A 35 5.06 19.87 -41.09
CA GLN A 35 4.87 18.46 -41.34
C GLN A 35 3.60 18.31 -42.20
N LEU A 36 3.80 18.10 -43.50
CA LEU A 36 2.78 17.64 -44.45
C LEU A 36 2.31 16.19 -44.12
N GLU A 37 2.56 15.72 -42.89
CA GLU A 37 2.41 14.35 -42.40
C GLU A 37 0.94 13.94 -42.18
N GLN A 38 -0.03 14.85 -42.25
CA GLN A 38 -1.45 14.51 -42.19
C GLN A 38 -1.92 13.87 -43.52
N GLY A 39 -1.49 12.64 -43.78
CA GLY A 39 -1.97 11.84 -44.91
C GLY A 39 -1.26 10.51 -45.15
N TYR A 40 -0.02 10.34 -44.64
CA TYR A 40 0.81 9.20 -44.99
C TYR A 40 0.67 7.97 -44.07
N ASP A 41 -0.02 8.10 -42.93
CA ASP A 41 -0.19 7.00 -41.96
C ASP A 41 -0.97 5.79 -42.48
N ALA A 42 -1.77 6.00 -43.54
CA ALA A 42 -2.51 4.93 -44.21
C ALA A 42 -1.68 4.19 -45.29
N PHE A 43 -0.44 4.63 -45.53
CA PHE A 43 0.44 4.06 -46.55
C PHE A 43 1.47 3.11 -45.95
N VAL A 44 1.65 1.98 -46.62
CA VAL A 44 2.72 1.02 -46.32
C VAL A 44 3.56 0.76 -47.57
N VAL A 45 4.83 0.44 -47.35
CA VAL A 45 5.75 -0.02 -48.39
C VAL A 45 5.91 -1.52 -48.23
N VAL A 46 5.59 -2.25 -49.30
CA VAL A 46 5.74 -3.69 -49.39
C VAL A 46 6.98 -3.99 -50.24
N ASP A 47 8.04 -4.47 -49.60
CA ASP A 47 9.30 -4.84 -50.22
C ASP A 47 9.46 -6.38 -50.30
N GLY A 48 10.45 -6.84 -51.08
CA GLY A 48 10.71 -8.25 -51.33
C GLY A 48 9.78 -8.90 -52.37
N LEU A 49 9.20 -8.09 -53.26
CA LEU A 49 8.34 -8.57 -54.34
C LEU A 49 9.15 -9.18 -55.50
N PRO A 50 8.59 -10.16 -56.23
CA PRO A 50 9.23 -10.69 -57.44
C PRO A 50 9.43 -9.61 -58.51
N LYS A 51 10.54 -9.71 -59.24
CA LYS A 51 10.79 -8.88 -60.43
C LYS A 51 9.84 -9.33 -61.56
N VAL A 52 9.03 -8.41 -62.09
CA VAL A 52 8.03 -8.68 -63.12
C VAL A 52 8.09 -7.64 -64.24
N THR A 53 7.72 -8.03 -65.45
CA THR A 53 7.55 -7.10 -66.59
C THR A 53 6.17 -6.43 -66.57
N GLU A 54 5.99 -5.41 -67.39
CA GLU A 54 4.73 -4.65 -67.47
C GLU A 54 3.50 -5.51 -67.81
N GLU A 55 3.66 -6.55 -68.63
CA GLU A 55 2.58 -7.52 -68.92
C GLU A 55 2.21 -8.42 -67.72
N GLN A 56 3.17 -8.65 -66.81
CA GLN A 56 3.01 -9.53 -65.66
C GLN A 56 2.53 -8.78 -64.41
N LYS A 57 2.77 -7.46 -64.34
CA LYS A 57 2.36 -6.57 -63.25
C LYS A 57 0.89 -6.73 -62.82
N PRO A 58 -0.11 -6.76 -63.72
CA PRO A 58 -1.51 -6.91 -63.31
C PRO A 58 -1.81 -8.23 -62.57
N LYS A 59 -1.08 -9.31 -62.90
CA LYS A 59 -1.25 -10.61 -62.23
C LYS A 59 -0.67 -10.58 -60.81
N LEU A 60 0.47 -9.92 -60.63
CA LEU A 60 1.11 -9.77 -59.32
C LEU A 60 0.30 -8.85 -58.40
N ILE A 61 -0.27 -7.75 -58.93
CA ILE A 61 -1.16 -6.86 -58.17
C ILE A 61 -2.39 -7.63 -57.68
N LYS A 62 -3.04 -8.43 -58.52
CA LYS A 62 -4.17 -9.28 -58.10
C LYS A 62 -3.82 -10.27 -56.99
N PHE A 63 -2.62 -10.83 -57.05
CA PHE A 63 -2.13 -11.74 -56.01
C PHE A 63 -1.87 -11.01 -54.69
N LEU A 64 -1.20 -9.85 -54.74
CA LEU A 64 -0.95 -9.00 -53.59
C LEU A 64 -2.24 -8.51 -52.96
N LEU A 65 -3.19 -8.06 -53.78
CA LEU A 65 -4.51 -7.59 -53.34
C LEU A 65 -5.22 -8.63 -52.48
N LYS A 66 -5.14 -9.92 -52.84
CA LYS A 66 -5.75 -11.01 -52.06
C LYS A 66 -5.12 -11.18 -50.67
N LYS A 67 -3.81 -10.96 -50.54
CA LYS A 67 -3.09 -11.01 -49.26
C LYS A 67 -3.29 -9.73 -48.43
N LEU A 68 -3.26 -8.56 -49.07
CA LEU A 68 -3.48 -7.28 -48.40
C LEU A 68 -4.92 -7.17 -47.87
N ASN A 69 -5.90 -7.69 -48.62
CA ASN A 69 -7.30 -7.71 -48.20
C ASN A 69 -7.65 -8.72 -47.09
N SER A 70 -6.69 -9.55 -46.63
CA SER A 70 -6.93 -10.37 -45.43
C SER A 70 -6.76 -9.59 -44.12
N VAL A 71 -6.16 -8.39 -44.16
CA VAL A 71 -5.81 -7.59 -42.96
C VAL A 71 -6.37 -6.17 -42.98
N GLY A 72 -6.73 -5.64 -44.16
CA GLY A 72 -7.32 -4.31 -44.32
C GLY A 72 -8.08 -4.20 -45.63
N ARG A 73 -8.67 -3.04 -45.95
CA ARG A 73 -9.35 -2.81 -47.23
C ARG A 73 -8.48 -1.97 -48.15
N THR A 74 -8.09 -2.54 -49.29
CA THR A 74 -7.37 -1.85 -50.36
C THR A 74 -7.90 -2.29 -51.73
N ARG A 75 -7.57 -1.53 -52.78
CA ARG A 75 -8.06 -1.73 -54.16
C ARG A 75 -6.89 -1.72 -55.14
N GLU A 76 -7.10 -2.24 -56.36
CA GLU A 76 -6.01 -2.33 -57.36
C GLU A 76 -5.44 -0.95 -57.74
N ASP A 77 -6.27 0.08 -57.74
CA ASP A 77 -5.91 1.49 -58.00
C ASP A 77 -5.07 2.13 -56.88
N LEU A 78 -5.11 1.55 -55.67
CA LEU A 78 -4.41 2.02 -54.48
C LEU A 78 -3.06 1.31 -54.26
N ILE A 79 -2.65 0.46 -55.22
CA ILE A 79 -1.36 -0.25 -55.20
C ILE A 79 -0.47 0.32 -56.31
N HIS A 80 0.50 1.13 -55.92
CA HIS A 80 1.48 1.68 -56.85
C HIS A 80 2.76 0.86 -56.85
N MET A 81 3.02 0.16 -57.96
CA MET A 81 4.27 -0.59 -58.18
C MET A 81 5.14 0.15 -59.21
N PRO A 82 6.24 0.79 -58.80
CA PRO A 82 7.15 1.48 -59.71
C PRO A 82 7.93 0.52 -60.60
N MET A 83 8.20 0.97 -61.82
CA MET A 83 8.92 0.25 -62.86
C MET A 83 10.18 1.04 -63.22
N ASP A 84 11.27 0.32 -63.53
CA ASP A 84 12.53 0.91 -63.97
C ASP A 84 12.50 1.32 -65.46
N GLU A 85 13.56 1.99 -65.91
CA GLU A 85 13.73 2.43 -67.31
C GLU A 85 13.76 1.27 -68.32
N ASN A 86 13.97 0.03 -67.85
CA ASN A 86 14.00 -1.19 -68.68
C ASN A 86 12.63 -1.89 -68.75
N GLY A 87 11.59 -1.35 -68.11
CA GLY A 87 10.24 -1.93 -68.10
C GLY A 87 10.07 -3.09 -67.11
N GLU A 88 10.93 -3.18 -66.10
CA GLU A 88 10.87 -4.20 -65.05
C GLU A 88 10.53 -3.59 -63.67
N SER A 89 9.88 -4.35 -62.79
CA SER A 89 9.48 -3.84 -61.47
C SER A 89 10.67 -3.65 -60.52
N MET A 90 10.62 -2.58 -59.72
CA MET A 90 11.66 -2.28 -58.72
C MET A 90 11.58 -3.13 -57.45
N ARG A 91 10.79 -4.22 -57.46
CA ARG A 91 10.62 -5.20 -56.36
C ARG A 91 9.94 -4.69 -55.08
N PHE A 92 9.40 -3.47 -55.09
CA PHE A 92 8.55 -2.96 -54.01
C PHE A 92 7.26 -2.36 -54.56
N ALA A 93 6.27 -2.16 -53.69
CA ALA A 93 5.03 -1.46 -54.01
C ALA A 93 4.57 -0.60 -52.83
N PHE A 94 3.99 0.55 -53.13
CA PHE A 94 3.27 1.39 -52.18
C PHE A 94 1.82 0.94 -52.16
N VAL A 95 1.26 0.80 -50.96
CA VAL A 95 -0.12 0.38 -50.75
C VAL A 95 -0.80 1.37 -49.83
N GLU A 96 -1.90 1.95 -50.28
CA GLU A 96 -2.79 2.76 -49.47
C GLU A 96 -3.93 1.89 -48.91
N PHE A 97 -4.14 1.99 -47.60
CA PHE A 97 -5.26 1.38 -46.89
C PHE A 97 -6.35 2.41 -46.58
N SER A 98 -7.55 1.94 -46.26
CA SER A 98 -8.66 2.83 -45.92
C SER A 98 -8.49 3.56 -44.59
N SER A 99 -7.56 3.12 -43.73
CA SER A 99 -7.22 3.79 -42.47
C SER A 99 -5.80 3.45 -41.99
N ALA A 100 -5.23 4.31 -41.14
CA ALA A 100 -3.93 4.09 -40.49
C ALA A 100 -3.90 2.83 -39.61
N ALA A 101 -5.03 2.47 -38.99
CA ALA A 101 -5.15 1.25 -38.18
C ALA A 101 -5.00 -0.02 -39.03
N GLU A 102 -5.54 -0.02 -40.25
CA GLU A 102 -5.38 -1.13 -41.19
C GLU A 102 -3.94 -1.23 -41.72
N ALA A 103 -3.28 -0.10 -42.01
CA ALA A 103 -1.87 -0.05 -42.37
C ALA A 103 -0.97 -0.64 -41.25
N ALA A 104 -1.25 -0.28 -39.99
CA ALA A 104 -0.55 -0.84 -38.82
C ALA A 104 -0.87 -2.32 -38.55
N ALA A 105 -2.04 -2.81 -38.97
CA ALA A 105 -2.36 -4.24 -38.94
C ALA A 105 -1.58 -5.01 -40.02
N ALA A 106 -1.42 -4.41 -41.21
CA ALA A 106 -0.68 -4.98 -42.31
C ALA A 106 0.81 -5.15 -41.99
N THR A 107 1.46 -4.14 -41.41
CA THR A 107 2.87 -4.28 -40.97
C THR A 107 3.05 -5.39 -39.94
N ARG A 108 2.15 -5.51 -38.95
CA ARG A 108 2.23 -6.54 -37.91
C ARG A 108 1.99 -7.97 -38.40
N GLN A 109 1.07 -8.16 -39.34
CA GLN A 109 0.60 -9.50 -39.72
C GLN A 109 1.20 -10.02 -41.04
N LEU A 110 1.64 -9.13 -41.92
CA LEU A 110 2.16 -9.49 -43.24
C LEU A 110 3.68 -9.35 -43.36
N ASP A 111 4.35 -8.67 -42.43
CA ASP A 111 5.81 -8.67 -42.39
C ASP A 111 6.37 -10.07 -42.13
N MET A 112 7.52 -10.39 -42.75
CA MET A 112 8.16 -11.71 -42.74
C MET A 112 7.34 -12.85 -43.36
N VAL A 113 6.21 -12.58 -44.00
CA VAL A 113 5.39 -13.63 -44.63
C VAL A 113 5.98 -14.05 -45.98
N PRO A 114 6.27 -15.34 -46.21
CA PRO A 114 6.77 -15.83 -47.49
C PRO A 114 5.71 -15.69 -48.60
N LEU A 115 6.12 -15.11 -49.73
CA LEU A 115 5.33 -15.04 -50.97
C LEU A 115 5.49 -16.32 -51.78
N ASP A 116 6.73 -16.80 -51.90
CA ASP A 116 7.11 -18.07 -52.49
C ASP A 116 8.39 -18.62 -51.81
N LYS A 117 9.07 -19.59 -52.42
CA LYS A 117 10.31 -20.17 -51.85
C LYS A 117 11.52 -19.23 -51.84
N LYS A 118 11.51 -18.17 -52.64
CA LYS A 118 12.62 -17.23 -52.85
C LYS A 118 12.32 -15.81 -52.36
N HIS A 119 11.05 -15.44 -52.26
CA HIS A 119 10.61 -14.09 -51.92
C HIS A 119 9.85 -14.07 -50.60
N THR A 120 10.24 -13.17 -49.70
CA THR A 120 9.58 -12.92 -48.42
C THR A 120 9.16 -11.48 -48.38
N MET A 121 7.90 -11.24 -48.03
CA MET A 121 7.33 -9.91 -47.93
C MET A 121 7.92 -9.18 -46.72
N ARG A 122 8.31 -7.93 -46.94
CA ARG A 122 8.66 -6.96 -45.90
C ARG A 122 7.65 -5.84 -45.93
N VAL A 123 6.99 -5.54 -44.82
CA VAL A 123 5.94 -4.51 -44.80
C VAL A 123 6.31 -3.47 -43.76
N ASN A 124 6.63 -2.26 -44.22
CA ASN A 124 7.04 -1.13 -43.38
C ASN A 124 6.05 0.02 -43.54
N LYS A 125 5.84 0.84 -42.50
CA LYS A 125 5.12 2.10 -42.69
C LYS A 125 5.99 3.07 -43.47
N ILE A 126 5.36 3.93 -44.27
CA ILE A 126 6.12 4.96 -44.99
C ILE A 126 6.78 5.96 -44.01
N THR A 127 6.11 6.25 -42.89
CA THR A 127 6.63 7.08 -41.80
C THR A 127 7.88 6.47 -41.13
N ASP A 128 8.02 5.14 -41.12
CA ASP A 128 9.20 4.48 -40.57
C ASP A 128 10.43 4.73 -41.45
N ILE A 129 10.25 4.90 -42.76
CA ILE A 129 11.34 5.19 -43.70
C ILE A 129 11.90 6.60 -43.43
N GLU A 130 11.05 7.57 -43.10
CA GLU A 130 11.53 8.90 -42.72
C GLU A 130 12.14 8.90 -41.31
N ARG A 131 11.61 8.08 -40.40
CA ARG A 131 12.11 7.96 -39.03
C ARG A 131 13.48 7.29 -38.96
N PHE A 132 13.71 6.25 -39.76
CA PHE A 132 14.91 5.41 -39.70
C PHE A 132 15.81 5.52 -40.94
N GLY A 133 15.32 6.03 -42.07
CA GLY A 133 16.05 6.07 -43.35
C GLY A 133 16.60 7.44 -43.74
N GLY A 134 16.31 8.51 -42.98
CA GLY A 134 16.89 9.84 -43.22
C GLY A 134 18.38 9.88 -42.86
N GLU A 135 19.20 10.48 -43.73
CA GLU A 135 20.62 10.72 -43.47
C GLU A 135 20.79 11.44 -42.12
N GLY A 136 21.62 10.86 -41.23
CA GLY A 136 21.90 11.40 -39.90
C GLY A 136 20.97 10.93 -38.76
N ARG A 137 19.88 10.20 -39.03
CA ARG A 137 18.99 9.67 -37.97
C ARG A 137 19.40 8.32 -37.38
N ILE A 138 20.27 7.58 -38.07
CA ILE A 138 20.92 6.38 -37.54
C ILE A 138 22.42 6.66 -37.46
N ASP A 139 23.00 6.44 -36.29
CA ASP A 139 24.46 6.50 -36.13
C ASP A 139 25.10 5.32 -36.85
N GLU A 140 25.87 5.60 -37.91
CA GLU A 140 26.60 4.59 -38.67
C GLU A 140 27.68 3.89 -37.82
N LYS A 141 28.08 4.49 -36.69
CA LYS A 141 29.06 3.93 -35.76
C LYS A 141 28.36 3.36 -34.54
N TYR A 142 28.44 2.03 -34.39
CA TYR A 142 28.03 1.38 -33.16
C TYR A 142 28.91 1.84 -31.99
N HIS A 143 28.33 2.61 -31.09
CA HIS A 143 28.92 2.89 -29.78
C HIS A 143 28.47 1.82 -28.79
N PRO A 144 29.38 0.99 -28.25
CA PRO A 144 29.01 0.04 -27.21
C PRO A 144 28.41 0.79 -26.01
N PRO A 145 27.34 0.28 -25.39
CA PRO A 145 26.67 0.95 -24.28
C PRO A 145 27.66 1.19 -23.14
N HIS A 146 27.71 2.43 -22.66
CA HIS A 146 28.55 2.80 -21.53
C HIS A 146 28.05 2.07 -20.27
N ILE A 147 28.88 1.18 -19.72
CA ILE A 147 28.61 0.54 -18.43
C ILE A 147 28.95 1.59 -17.38
N GLU A 148 27.93 2.09 -16.68
CA GLU A 148 28.12 3.02 -15.57
C GLU A 148 29.07 2.43 -14.52
N GLU A 149 29.95 3.27 -13.98
CA GLU A 149 30.83 2.86 -12.89
C GLU A 149 30.01 2.43 -11.68
N PHE A 150 30.47 1.40 -10.97
CA PHE A 150 29.78 0.91 -9.79
C PHE A 150 29.77 1.98 -8.69
N THR A 151 28.59 2.52 -8.41
CA THR A 151 28.34 3.33 -7.22
C THR A 151 27.85 2.45 -6.09
N GLU A 152 28.52 2.48 -4.93
CA GLU A 152 28.04 1.78 -3.73
C GLU A 152 26.65 2.31 -3.37
N LYS A 153 25.66 1.41 -3.35
CA LYS A 153 24.28 1.76 -3.00
C LYS A 153 24.14 1.80 -1.48
N GLU A 154 23.39 2.78 -0.99
CA GLU A 154 23.04 2.84 0.42
C GLU A 154 22.25 1.61 0.87
N HIS A 155 22.39 1.25 2.14
CA HIS A 155 21.71 0.09 2.70
C HIS A 155 20.21 0.36 2.87
N LEU A 156 19.37 -0.20 2.01
CA LEU A 156 17.93 0.08 1.98
C LEU A 156 17.18 -0.30 3.28
N ARG A 157 17.70 -1.28 4.02
CA ARG A 157 17.13 -1.73 5.31
C ARG A 157 17.81 -1.11 6.53
N TRP A 158 18.35 0.10 6.38
CA TRP A 158 19.02 0.84 7.47
C TRP A 158 18.15 0.97 8.72
N PHE A 159 16.83 1.12 8.55
CA PHE A 159 15.85 1.27 9.63
C PHE A 159 15.82 0.09 10.62
N MET A 160 16.36 -1.07 10.25
CA MET A 160 16.51 -2.21 11.17
C MET A 160 17.55 -1.93 12.26
N LYS A 161 18.48 -1.01 12.00
CA LYS A 161 19.46 -0.49 12.96
C LYS A 161 19.02 0.90 13.41
N ASP A 162 18.06 0.93 14.32
CA ASP A 162 17.60 2.18 14.95
C ASP A 162 18.81 2.95 15.52
N PRO A 163 19.04 4.21 15.10
CA PRO A 163 20.14 5.03 15.58
C PRO A 163 20.19 5.17 17.11
N SER A 164 19.04 5.12 17.79
CA SER A 164 19.00 5.21 19.25
C SER A 164 19.21 3.86 19.96
N GLY A 165 19.34 2.75 19.23
CA GLY A 165 19.51 1.41 19.80
C GLY A 165 18.28 0.80 20.47
N ARG A 166 17.15 1.52 20.52
CA ARG A 166 15.91 1.12 21.23
C ARG A 166 15.02 0.17 20.43
N GLY A 167 15.31 0.01 19.13
CA GLY A 167 14.50 -0.81 18.23
C GLY A 167 13.12 -0.20 17.99
N ARG A 168 13.05 1.13 17.89
CA ARG A 168 11.83 1.87 17.55
C ARG A 168 11.28 1.44 16.19
N ASP A 169 9.98 1.50 16.05
CA ASP A 169 9.30 1.24 14.79
C ASP A 169 9.05 2.56 14.06
N GLN A 170 9.10 2.54 12.73
CA GLN A 170 8.80 3.71 11.91
C GLN A 170 7.35 3.68 11.45
N PHE A 171 6.78 4.84 11.19
CA PHE A 171 5.48 4.97 10.53
C PHE A 171 5.48 6.15 9.57
N VAL A 172 4.54 6.10 8.62
CA VAL A 172 4.28 7.21 7.68
C VAL A 172 2.97 7.88 8.03
N MET A 173 2.94 9.20 7.91
CA MET A 173 1.73 10.02 8.01
C MET A 173 1.50 10.77 6.71
N TYR A 174 0.27 10.75 6.23
CA TYR A 174 -0.21 11.64 5.17
C TYR A 174 -1.20 12.63 5.77
N ARG A 175 -0.80 13.91 5.83
CA ARG A 175 -1.52 15.00 6.50
C ARG A 175 -1.63 16.20 5.57
N GLY A 176 -2.85 16.62 5.23
CA GLY A 176 -3.05 17.64 4.20
C GLY A 176 -2.36 17.21 2.90
N ASP A 177 -1.39 17.99 2.44
CA ASP A 177 -0.59 17.66 1.25
C ASP A 177 0.84 17.21 1.57
N SER A 178 1.18 17.09 2.85
CA SER A 178 2.49 16.68 3.33
C SER A 178 2.52 15.21 3.72
N VAL A 179 3.62 14.56 3.38
CA VAL A 179 3.89 13.17 3.74
C VAL A 179 5.19 13.12 4.50
N GLY A 180 5.14 12.58 5.72
CA GLY A 180 6.33 12.41 6.54
C GLY A 180 6.50 10.99 7.06
N VAL A 181 7.75 10.59 7.26
CA VAL A 181 8.12 9.34 7.92
C VAL A 181 8.81 9.68 9.24
N PHE A 182 8.42 8.98 10.30
CA PHE A 182 8.80 9.29 11.67
C PHE A 182 9.21 8.02 12.41
N TRP A 183 10.11 8.16 13.38
CA TRP A 183 10.31 7.14 14.40
C TRP A 183 9.26 7.29 15.51
N ASN A 184 8.68 6.17 15.92
CA ASN A 184 7.84 6.14 17.11
C ASN A 184 8.68 6.36 18.37
N ASN A 185 8.33 7.40 19.12
CA ASN A 185 9.00 7.76 20.36
C ASN A 185 8.07 7.59 21.59
N GLU A 186 7.12 6.65 21.50
CA GLU A 186 6.19 6.30 22.58
C GLU A 186 5.32 7.49 23.02
N LYS A 187 5.58 8.05 24.20
CA LYS A 187 4.85 9.21 24.76
C LYS A 187 5.36 10.54 24.18
N ASP A 188 6.62 10.59 23.77
CA ASP A 188 7.25 11.79 23.23
C ASP A 188 6.82 12.09 21.79
N GLN A 189 7.16 13.29 21.31
CA GLN A 189 6.96 13.63 19.89
C GLN A 189 7.71 12.65 18.96
N PRO A 190 7.04 12.15 17.90
CA PRO A 190 7.68 11.34 16.89
C PRO A 190 8.88 12.08 16.28
N GLU A 191 10.01 11.40 16.21
CA GLU A 191 11.22 11.97 15.62
C GLU A 191 11.06 11.98 14.09
N ASN A 192 11.07 13.16 13.48
CA ASN A 192 10.97 13.27 12.03
C ASN A 192 12.23 12.74 11.32
N ILE A 193 12.02 11.88 10.33
CA ILE A 193 13.10 11.37 9.47
C ILE A 193 13.14 12.16 8.16
N VAL A 194 11.96 12.37 7.57
CA VAL A 194 11.76 13.09 6.31
C VAL A 194 10.32 13.57 6.26
N ASP A 195 10.09 14.79 5.76
CA ASP A 195 8.76 15.33 5.48
C ASP A 195 8.81 16.07 4.14
N ARG A 196 7.93 15.70 3.21
CA ARG A 196 7.90 16.28 1.86
C ARG A 196 6.47 16.64 1.47
N LEU A 197 6.32 17.84 0.91
CA LEU A 197 5.09 18.30 0.31
C LEU A 197 4.86 17.59 -1.03
N HIS A 198 3.61 17.19 -1.31
CA HIS A 198 3.18 16.53 -2.54
C HIS A 198 3.99 15.27 -2.90
N TRP A 199 4.42 14.50 -1.90
CA TRP A 199 5.19 13.28 -2.16
C TRP A 199 4.35 12.19 -2.86
N THR A 200 3.04 12.18 -2.65
CA THR A 200 2.07 11.34 -3.36
C THR A 200 0.85 12.20 -3.71
N GLU A 201 0.13 11.83 -4.77
CA GLU A 201 -1.13 12.51 -5.13
C GLU A 201 -2.35 11.81 -4.50
N THR A 202 -2.31 10.48 -4.36
CA THR A 202 -3.47 9.68 -3.92
C THR A 202 -3.29 9.06 -2.54
N PHE A 203 -2.50 8.00 -2.41
CA PHE A 203 -2.20 7.33 -1.14
C PHE A 203 -0.76 6.82 -1.13
N LEU A 204 -0.31 6.34 0.02
CA LEU A 204 0.98 5.66 0.16
C LEU A 204 0.79 4.21 0.55
N GLN A 205 1.77 3.39 0.20
CA GLN A 205 1.79 2.00 0.61
C GLN A 205 3.23 1.54 0.86
N TRP A 206 3.47 0.96 2.02
CA TRP A 206 4.71 0.23 2.26
C TRP A 206 4.75 -1.08 1.47
N SER A 207 5.93 -1.44 1.00
CA SER A 207 6.19 -2.80 0.54
C SER A 207 6.15 -3.81 1.71
N PRO A 208 5.84 -5.10 1.48
CA PRO A 208 5.59 -6.07 2.55
C PRO A 208 6.72 -6.27 3.57
N LEU A 209 7.98 -5.99 3.22
CA LEU A 209 9.13 -6.08 4.13
C LEU A 209 9.61 -4.69 4.58
N GLY A 210 8.88 -3.63 4.23
CA GLY A 210 9.19 -2.24 4.59
C GLY A 210 10.43 -1.69 3.91
N THR A 211 10.99 -2.34 2.88
CA THR A 211 12.17 -1.83 2.18
C THR A 211 11.85 -0.56 1.38
N TYR A 212 10.66 -0.50 0.79
CA TYR A 212 10.22 0.58 -0.10
C TYR A 212 8.94 1.25 0.40
N LEU A 213 8.88 2.58 0.27
CA LEU A 213 7.65 3.36 0.37
C LEU A 213 7.16 3.68 -1.05
N THR A 214 5.89 3.40 -1.32
CA THR A 214 5.27 3.57 -2.64
C THR A 214 4.47 4.86 -2.68
N SER A 215 4.77 5.73 -3.64
CA SER A 215 3.97 6.91 -3.95
C SER A 215 3.31 6.77 -5.32
N ILE A 216 2.11 7.29 -5.47
CA ILE A 216 1.28 7.15 -6.67
C ILE A 216 1.02 8.53 -7.26
N HIS A 217 1.27 8.63 -8.56
CA HIS A 217 1.20 9.85 -9.36
C HIS A 217 0.44 9.58 -10.66
N ALA A 218 -0.08 10.62 -11.31
CA ALA A 218 -0.75 10.50 -12.61
C ALA A 218 0.12 9.82 -13.69
N GLN A 219 1.44 10.02 -13.64
CA GLN A 219 2.40 9.39 -14.57
C GLN A 219 2.71 7.91 -14.22
N GLY A 220 2.43 7.50 -12.99
CA GLY A 220 2.67 6.14 -12.52
C GLY A 220 3.14 6.05 -11.07
N VAL A 221 3.91 5.02 -10.79
CA VAL A 221 4.28 4.64 -9.41
C VAL A 221 5.77 4.82 -9.21
N GLN A 222 6.16 5.31 -8.03
CA GLN A 222 7.56 5.47 -7.64
C GLN A 222 7.82 4.77 -6.31
N LEU A 223 8.99 4.15 -6.20
CA LEU A 223 9.49 3.56 -4.97
C LEU A 223 10.60 4.43 -4.37
N TRP A 224 10.52 4.62 -3.06
CA TRP A 224 11.48 5.37 -2.27
C TRP A 224 12.07 4.47 -1.20
N GLY A 225 13.36 4.64 -0.90
CA GLY A 225 14.04 3.81 0.10
C GLY A 225 15.41 4.37 0.43
N GLY A 226 16.11 3.67 1.32
CA GLY A 226 17.41 4.13 1.81
C GLY A 226 17.32 5.21 2.88
N ASN A 227 18.47 5.62 3.42
CA ASN A 227 18.56 6.63 4.47
C ASN A 227 18.35 8.03 3.88
N SER A 228 18.78 8.24 2.65
CA SER A 228 18.58 9.48 1.90
C SER A 228 17.16 9.66 1.35
N TRP A 229 16.31 8.62 1.44
CA TRP A 229 14.98 8.60 0.82
C TRP A 229 15.04 8.92 -0.67
N SER A 230 16.03 8.33 -1.34
CA SER A 230 16.23 8.45 -2.78
C SER A 230 15.23 7.57 -3.54
N ARG A 231 14.93 7.98 -4.78
CA ARG A 231 14.04 7.22 -5.67
C ARG A 231 14.75 5.96 -6.15
N GLN A 232 14.19 4.80 -5.83
CA GLN A 232 14.74 3.48 -6.16
C GLN A 232 14.26 2.97 -7.52
N ALA A 233 12.98 3.17 -7.83
CA ALA A 233 12.39 2.71 -9.08
C ALA A 233 11.23 3.62 -9.51
N ARG A 234 10.95 3.63 -10.83
CA ARG A 234 9.81 4.31 -11.43
C ARG A 234 9.12 3.35 -12.39
N PHE A 235 7.82 3.18 -12.23
CA PHE A 235 6.97 2.35 -13.08
C PHE A 235 5.99 3.28 -13.80
N ALA A 236 6.27 3.55 -15.08
CA ALA A 236 5.44 4.41 -15.90
C ALA A 236 4.18 3.63 -16.34
N HIS A 237 3.15 3.70 -15.51
CA HIS A 237 1.81 3.22 -15.81
C HIS A 237 0.85 4.39 -15.57
N PRO A 238 0.31 5.03 -16.60
CA PRO A 238 -0.53 6.19 -16.41
C PRO A 238 -1.76 5.92 -15.54
N TYR A 239 -2.11 6.86 -14.67
CA TYR A 239 -3.32 6.88 -13.85
C TYR A 239 -3.53 5.63 -13.00
N VAL A 240 -2.48 5.10 -12.36
CA VAL A 240 -2.60 3.95 -11.45
C VAL A 240 -3.57 4.27 -10.31
N ASN A 241 -4.52 3.36 -10.08
CA ASN A 241 -5.46 3.44 -8.96
C ASN A 241 -5.08 2.47 -7.84
N LEU A 242 -4.51 1.31 -8.15
CA LEU A 242 -4.22 0.26 -7.16
C LEU A 242 -2.84 -0.37 -7.42
N VAL A 243 -2.14 -0.71 -6.34
CA VAL A 243 -0.83 -1.37 -6.36
C VAL A 243 -0.79 -2.55 -5.39
N ALA A 244 -0.07 -3.61 -5.75
CA ALA A 244 0.10 -4.79 -4.89
C ALA A 244 1.47 -5.43 -5.12
N PHE A 245 2.19 -5.70 -4.04
CA PHE A 245 3.51 -6.31 -4.07
C PHE A 245 3.44 -7.83 -3.97
N SER A 246 4.46 -8.50 -4.51
CA SER A 246 4.75 -9.87 -4.13
C SER A 246 5.28 -9.95 -2.68
N PRO A 247 5.01 -11.06 -1.95
CA PRO A 247 5.42 -11.22 -0.54
C PRO A 247 6.89 -10.94 -0.26
N ASN A 248 7.80 -11.27 -1.19
CA ASN A 248 9.24 -11.07 -1.02
C ASN A 248 9.80 -9.84 -1.78
N GLU A 249 8.95 -8.87 -2.14
CA GLU A 249 9.33 -7.60 -2.78
C GLU A 249 10.11 -7.74 -4.10
N LYS A 250 9.84 -8.81 -4.85
CA LYS A 250 10.45 -9.02 -6.18
C LYS A 250 9.64 -8.38 -7.30
N TYR A 251 8.32 -8.39 -7.17
CA TYR A 251 7.42 -7.95 -8.22
C TYR A 251 6.35 -6.99 -7.71
N LEU A 252 5.86 -6.14 -8.60
CA LEU A 252 4.80 -5.18 -8.33
C LEU A 252 3.70 -5.33 -9.39
N VAL A 253 2.45 -5.49 -8.96
CA VAL A 253 1.28 -5.31 -9.84
C VAL A 253 0.78 -3.88 -9.69
N THR A 254 0.50 -3.26 -10.82
CA THR A 254 -0.15 -1.96 -10.90
C THR A 254 -1.41 -2.09 -11.73
N TRP A 255 -2.47 -1.39 -11.36
CA TRP A 255 -3.74 -1.39 -12.08
C TRP A 255 -4.29 0.03 -12.25
N SER A 256 -4.79 0.30 -13.45
CA SER A 256 -5.58 1.49 -13.76
C SER A 256 -6.98 1.11 -14.27
N ASN A 257 -7.98 1.86 -13.82
CA ASN A 257 -9.33 1.79 -14.36
C ASN A 257 -9.40 2.31 -15.81
N ARG A 258 -8.43 3.16 -16.22
CA ARG A 258 -8.27 3.62 -17.59
C ARG A 258 -7.38 2.62 -18.33
N PRO A 259 -7.81 2.10 -19.50
CA PRO A 259 -6.92 1.33 -20.34
C PRO A 259 -5.68 2.15 -20.69
N ILE A 260 -4.52 1.48 -20.71
CA ILE A 260 -3.26 2.03 -21.19
C ILE A 260 -3.49 2.48 -22.63
N SER A 261 -3.12 3.72 -22.91
CA SER A 261 -3.07 4.25 -24.26
C SER A 261 -1.62 4.62 -24.56
N ILE A 262 -1.05 3.98 -25.57
CA ILE A 262 0.33 4.24 -26.00
C ILE A 262 0.29 5.33 -27.08
N PRO A 263 0.84 6.53 -26.82
CA PRO A 263 0.87 7.59 -27.82
C PRO A 263 1.73 7.21 -29.04
N ASP A 264 1.49 7.85 -30.19
CA ASP A 264 2.27 7.61 -31.42
C ASP A 264 3.76 7.96 -31.25
N SER A 265 4.08 8.89 -30.34
CA SER A 265 5.45 9.21 -29.92
C SER A 265 6.18 8.04 -29.22
N GLY A 266 5.45 6.98 -28.86
CA GLY A 266 5.93 5.87 -28.04
C GLY A 266 5.74 6.13 -26.55
N HIS A 267 5.99 5.09 -25.76
CA HIS A 267 5.92 5.12 -24.30
C HIS A 267 7.27 4.66 -23.72
N PRO A 268 7.74 5.21 -22.57
CA PRO A 268 9.10 4.98 -22.06
C PRO A 268 9.46 3.53 -21.73
N CYS A 269 8.49 2.68 -21.43
CA CYS A 269 8.73 1.26 -21.08
C CYS A 269 7.72 0.27 -21.64
N LEU A 270 6.45 0.64 -21.75
CA LEU A 270 5.41 -0.14 -22.41
C LEU A 270 5.48 -0.05 -23.95
N SER A 271 5.05 -1.12 -24.62
CA SER A 271 5.00 -1.22 -26.07
C SER A 271 3.56 -1.15 -26.60
N ILE A 272 3.39 -1.10 -27.92
CA ILE A 272 2.07 -1.10 -28.56
C ILE A 272 1.23 -2.34 -28.25
N ASP A 273 1.87 -3.45 -27.87
CA ASP A 273 1.17 -4.66 -27.44
C ASP A 273 0.49 -4.49 -26.08
N ASP A 274 0.88 -3.47 -25.31
CA ASP A 274 0.30 -3.14 -24.01
C ASP A 274 -0.93 -2.22 -24.13
N ASP A 275 -1.17 -1.66 -25.32
CA ASP A 275 -2.30 -0.77 -25.59
C ASP A 275 -3.65 -1.47 -25.31
N GLY A 276 -4.55 -0.74 -24.66
CA GLY A 276 -5.87 -1.23 -24.26
C GLY A 276 -5.90 -2.13 -23.01
N LYS A 277 -4.76 -2.40 -22.35
CA LYS A 277 -4.69 -3.22 -21.13
C LYS A 277 -4.78 -2.37 -19.86
N ASN A 278 -5.00 -3.01 -18.70
CA ASN A 278 -5.26 -2.30 -17.42
C ASN A 278 -4.28 -2.66 -16.31
N TYR A 279 -3.69 -3.84 -16.37
CA TYR A 279 -2.74 -4.34 -15.38
C TYR A 279 -1.36 -4.38 -16.01
N VAL A 280 -0.35 -4.05 -15.22
CA VAL A 280 1.05 -4.33 -15.55
C VAL A 280 1.73 -4.95 -14.34
N ILE A 281 2.43 -6.07 -14.59
CA ILE A 281 3.30 -6.73 -13.63
C ILE A 281 4.73 -6.33 -13.94
N TRP A 282 5.42 -5.78 -12.95
CA TRP A 282 6.77 -5.25 -13.05
C TRP A 282 7.74 -6.11 -12.24
N ASP A 283 8.97 -6.22 -12.72
CA ASP A 283 10.11 -6.62 -11.90
C ASP A 283 10.69 -5.40 -11.19
N ILE A 284 10.77 -5.45 -9.87
CA ILE A 284 11.21 -4.31 -9.05
C ILE A 284 12.71 -4.07 -9.22
N ALA A 285 13.51 -5.13 -9.38
CA ALA A 285 14.96 -5.01 -9.46
C ALA A 285 15.41 -4.30 -10.75
N THR A 286 14.76 -4.61 -11.88
CA THR A 286 15.08 -4.01 -13.19
C THR A 286 14.18 -2.82 -13.56
N GLY A 287 13.03 -2.66 -12.91
CA GLY A 287 12.02 -1.66 -13.30
C GLY A 287 11.28 -2.00 -14.59
N SER A 288 11.46 -3.20 -15.14
CA SER A 288 10.93 -3.59 -16.44
C SER A 288 9.53 -4.20 -16.35
N PRO A 289 8.65 -3.95 -17.34
CA PRO A 289 7.35 -4.60 -17.41
C PRO A 289 7.54 -6.07 -17.86
N LEU A 290 7.07 -7.01 -17.05
CA LEU A 290 7.12 -8.43 -17.38
C LEU A 290 5.96 -8.85 -18.29
N ARG A 291 4.75 -8.39 -17.95
CA ARG A 291 3.53 -8.68 -18.71
C ARG A 291 2.40 -7.74 -18.33
N SER A 292 1.58 -7.39 -19.31
CA SER A 292 0.37 -6.61 -19.15
C SER A 292 -0.89 -7.46 -19.39
N PHE A 293 -2.01 -7.07 -18.78
CA PHE A 293 -3.29 -7.76 -18.94
C PHE A 293 -4.47 -6.79 -19.00
N ALA A 294 -5.47 -7.09 -19.84
CA ALA A 294 -6.74 -6.38 -19.82
C ALA A 294 -7.59 -6.78 -18.61
N ASN A 295 -8.58 -5.96 -18.26
CA ASN A 295 -9.66 -6.38 -17.37
C ASN A 295 -10.35 -7.63 -17.93
N LEU A 296 -10.78 -8.53 -17.03
CA LEU A 296 -11.68 -9.61 -17.43
C LEU A 296 -13.10 -9.03 -17.49
N ASP A 297 -13.87 -9.46 -18.48
CA ASP A 297 -15.28 -9.12 -18.56
C ASP A 297 -15.98 -9.58 -17.28
N ALA A 298 -16.53 -8.63 -16.52
CA ALA A 298 -17.32 -8.95 -15.35
C ALA A 298 -18.55 -9.75 -15.80
N PRO A 299 -18.99 -10.77 -15.02
CA PRO A 299 -20.27 -11.44 -15.29
C PRO A 299 -21.37 -10.37 -15.40
N LYS A 300 -22.24 -10.48 -16.41
CA LYS A 300 -23.41 -9.58 -16.52
C LYS A 300 -24.15 -9.60 -15.19
N GLY A 301 -24.27 -8.44 -14.54
CA GLY A 301 -25.05 -8.33 -13.32
C GLY A 301 -26.48 -8.79 -13.57
N GLU A 302 -27.07 -9.50 -12.61
CA GLU A 302 -28.52 -9.75 -12.61
C GLU A 302 -29.26 -8.41 -12.51
N GLU A 303 -30.32 -8.22 -13.31
CA GLU A 303 -31.14 -7.00 -13.28
C GLU A 303 -31.61 -6.70 -11.84
N GLY A 304 -31.31 -5.49 -11.37
CA GLY A 304 -31.65 -5.04 -10.01
C GLY A 304 -30.59 -5.29 -8.93
N LYS A 305 -29.46 -5.95 -9.24
CA LYS A 305 -28.30 -6.03 -8.34
C LYS A 305 -27.16 -5.11 -8.79
N PRO A 306 -26.40 -4.51 -7.85
CA PRO A 306 -25.23 -3.70 -8.21
C PRO A 306 -24.23 -4.54 -9.01
N PRO A 307 -23.49 -3.92 -9.96
CA PRO A 307 -22.48 -4.63 -10.73
C PRO A 307 -21.48 -5.31 -9.79
N PRO A 308 -21.03 -6.54 -10.12
CA PRO A 308 -20.08 -7.26 -9.28
C PRO A 308 -18.82 -6.42 -9.08
N LYS A 309 -18.44 -6.20 -7.82
CA LYS A 309 -17.23 -5.44 -7.47
C LYS A 309 -16.00 -6.16 -8.02
N LEU A 310 -15.09 -5.41 -8.65
CA LEU A 310 -13.79 -5.92 -9.08
C LEU A 310 -13.06 -6.51 -7.86
N GLN A 311 -12.70 -7.78 -7.92
CA GLN A 311 -11.94 -8.42 -6.84
C GLN A 311 -10.49 -7.93 -6.89
N TRP A 312 -10.06 -7.25 -5.84
CA TRP A 312 -8.67 -6.83 -5.64
C TRP A 312 -8.06 -7.57 -4.44
N PRO A 313 -6.81 -8.05 -4.53
CA PRO A 313 -5.94 -8.09 -5.71
C PRO A 313 -6.36 -9.16 -6.72
N ALA A 314 -6.34 -8.83 -8.01
CA ALA A 314 -6.68 -9.77 -9.09
C ALA A 314 -5.59 -10.83 -9.33
N PHE A 315 -4.34 -10.49 -9.02
CA PHE A 315 -3.18 -11.35 -9.08
C PHE A 315 -2.73 -11.69 -7.66
N LYS A 316 -2.78 -12.98 -7.31
CA LYS A 316 -2.37 -13.47 -5.99
C LYS A 316 -1.07 -14.26 -6.14
N TRP A 317 -0.11 -14.01 -5.27
CA TRP A 317 1.25 -14.55 -5.33
C TRP A 317 1.42 -15.77 -4.43
N SER A 318 2.28 -16.71 -4.84
CA SER A 318 2.79 -17.73 -3.92
C SER A 318 3.71 -17.11 -2.88
N ALA A 319 3.85 -17.76 -1.72
CA ALA A 319 4.64 -17.25 -0.60
C ALA A 319 6.14 -17.04 -0.91
N ASP A 320 6.66 -17.68 -1.96
CA ASP A 320 8.06 -17.64 -2.38
C ASP A 320 8.30 -16.83 -3.67
N ASP A 321 7.26 -16.16 -4.18
CA ASP A 321 7.26 -15.36 -5.41
C ASP A 321 7.64 -16.15 -6.69
N LYS A 322 7.53 -17.49 -6.69
CA LYS A 322 7.77 -18.29 -7.91
C LYS A 322 6.58 -18.35 -8.84
N TYR A 323 5.37 -18.19 -8.29
CA TYR A 323 4.13 -18.22 -9.05
C TYR A 323 3.25 -17.02 -8.74
N VAL A 324 2.53 -16.57 -9.76
CA VAL A 324 1.40 -15.65 -9.61
C VAL A 324 0.21 -16.25 -10.32
N ALA A 325 -0.97 -16.17 -9.70
CA ALA A 325 -2.18 -16.71 -10.27
C ALA A 325 -3.25 -15.63 -10.44
N ARG A 326 -4.03 -15.78 -11.51
CA ARG A 326 -5.20 -14.96 -11.82
C ARG A 326 -6.43 -15.84 -11.94
N LEU A 327 -7.51 -15.42 -11.29
CA LEU A 327 -8.81 -16.06 -11.41
C LEU A 327 -9.54 -15.59 -12.67
N THR A 328 -10.06 -16.52 -13.46
CA THR A 328 -11.14 -16.27 -14.41
C THR A 328 -12.40 -16.89 -13.84
N GLN A 329 -13.21 -16.05 -13.20
CA GLN A 329 -14.38 -16.48 -12.42
C GLN A 329 -15.31 -17.37 -13.25
N GLY A 330 -15.73 -18.49 -12.67
CA GLY A 330 -16.60 -19.50 -13.28
C GLY A 330 -15.90 -20.48 -14.23
N GLN A 331 -14.61 -20.30 -14.56
CA GLN A 331 -13.97 -21.07 -15.63
C GLN A 331 -12.64 -21.74 -15.24
N SER A 332 -11.66 -20.96 -14.78
CA SER A 332 -10.29 -21.47 -14.58
C SER A 332 -9.44 -20.57 -13.70
N ILE A 333 -8.35 -21.13 -13.19
CA ILE A 333 -7.27 -20.39 -12.54
C ILE A 333 -6.04 -20.49 -13.44
N SER A 334 -5.50 -19.34 -13.83
CA SER A 334 -4.29 -19.25 -14.65
C SER A 334 -3.09 -19.00 -13.76
N VAL A 335 -2.17 -19.96 -13.67
CA VAL A 335 -0.94 -19.87 -12.88
C VAL A 335 0.23 -19.56 -13.81
N TYR A 336 0.99 -18.51 -13.50
CA TYR A 336 2.14 -18.05 -14.28
C TYR A 336 3.43 -18.28 -13.49
N GLU A 337 4.46 -18.76 -14.17
CA GLU A 337 5.80 -18.95 -13.62
C GLU A 337 6.62 -17.66 -13.74
N LEU A 338 7.19 -17.22 -12.63
CA LEU A 338 8.01 -16.01 -12.57
C LEU A 338 9.51 -16.35 -12.69
N PRO A 339 10.33 -15.50 -13.33
CA PRO A 339 9.99 -14.18 -13.88
C PRO A 339 9.41 -14.21 -15.30
N ARG A 340 9.43 -15.35 -15.99
CA ARG A 340 9.13 -15.45 -17.43
C ARG A 340 7.66 -15.17 -17.80
N MET A 341 6.76 -15.19 -16.82
CA MET A 341 5.32 -14.99 -17.01
C MET A 341 4.69 -15.95 -18.03
N ASN A 342 5.22 -17.17 -18.13
CA ASN A 342 4.63 -18.25 -18.92
C ASN A 342 3.57 -18.98 -18.09
N LEU A 343 2.49 -19.44 -18.73
CA LEU A 343 1.52 -20.32 -18.06
C LEU A 343 2.19 -21.64 -17.64
N LEU A 344 1.93 -22.08 -16.41
CA LEU A 344 2.38 -23.36 -15.88
C LEU A 344 1.85 -24.52 -16.74
N ASP A 345 2.74 -25.31 -17.32
CA ASP A 345 2.45 -26.32 -18.36
C ASP A 345 1.70 -25.77 -19.59
N LYS A 346 1.88 -24.48 -19.90
CA LYS A 346 1.26 -23.76 -21.03
C LYS A 346 -0.27 -23.78 -21.04
N THR A 347 -0.91 -24.13 -19.92
CA THR A 347 -2.36 -24.30 -19.81
C THR A 347 -2.90 -23.76 -18.49
N SER A 348 -4.08 -23.15 -18.53
CA SER A 348 -4.79 -22.76 -17.32
C SER A 348 -5.43 -23.99 -16.65
N ILE A 349 -5.48 -23.98 -15.32
CA ILE A 349 -6.11 -25.04 -14.53
C ILE A 349 -7.62 -24.85 -14.64
N LYS A 350 -8.27 -25.69 -15.46
CA LYS A 350 -9.72 -25.62 -15.67
C LYS A 350 -10.44 -26.13 -14.44
N ILE A 351 -11.22 -25.25 -13.80
CA ILE A 351 -12.03 -25.54 -12.63
C ILE A 351 -13.38 -24.89 -12.89
N GLU A 352 -14.32 -25.68 -13.38
CA GLU A 352 -15.66 -25.21 -13.71
C GLU A 352 -16.34 -24.63 -12.47
N GLY A 353 -16.88 -23.42 -12.60
CA GLY A 353 -17.57 -22.77 -11.49
C GLY A 353 -16.70 -22.13 -10.43
N VAL A 354 -15.38 -22.04 -10.61
CA VAL A 354 -14.50 -21.46 -9.58
C VAL A 354 -14.88 -20.03 -9.23
N MET A 355 -15.12 -19.75 -7.95
CA MET A 355 -15.61 -18.44 -7.49
C MET A 355 -14.53 -17.61 -6.82
N ASP A 356 -13.64 -18.24 -6.06
CA ASP A 356 -12.49 -17.60 -5.43
C ASP A 356 -11.37 -18.63 -5.19
N PHE A 357 -10.15 -18.13 -4.98
CA PHE A 357 -9.01 -18.93 -4.58
C PHE A 357 -8.01 -18.09 -3.76
N ASP A 358 -7.28 -18.70 -2.83
CA ASP A 358 -6.19 -18.06 -2.09
C ASP A 358 -4.99 -18.97 -1.93
N TRP A 359 -3.80 -18.40 -2.10
CA TRP A 359 -2.53 -19.06 -1.79
C TRP A 359 -2.32 -19.18 -0.29
N ALA A 360 -1.62 -20.23 0.11
CA ALA A 360 -1.01 -20.31 1.42
C ALA A 360 -0.05 -19.11 1.62
N PRO A 361 -0.17 -18.35 2.73
CA PRO A 361 0.62 -17.13 2.96
C PRO A 361 2.09 -17.42 3.32
N ALA A 362 2.40 -18.66 3.69
CA ALA A 362 3.74 -19.14 3.94
C ALA A 362 3.99 -20.44 3.15
N THR A 363 5.27 -20.76 2.94
CA THR A 363 5.63 -22.03 2.29
C THR A 363 5.16 -23.20 3.16
N PRO A 364 4.27 -24.06 2.63
CA PRO A 364 3.64 -25.13 3.41
C PRO A 364 4.65 -26.20 3.82
N GLN A 365 4.47 -26.74 5.03
CA GLN A 365 5.30 -27.83 5.58
C GLN A 365 4.39 -28.98 6.01
N ARG A 366 4.03 -29.85 5.05
CA ARG A 366 3.15 -30.99 5.30
C ARG A 366 3.95 -32.23 5.71
N ASP A 367 3.45 -32.96 6.69
CA ASP A 367 4.08 -34.21 7.13
C ASP A 367 4.24 -35.21 5.97
N GLY A 368 5.43 -35.79 5.84
CA GLY A 368 5.78 -36.75 4.79
C GLY A 368 6.11 -36.17 3.41
N VAL A 369 5.95 -34.86 3.18
CA VAL A 369 6.25 -34.22 1.88
C VAL A 369 7.63 -33.59 1.91
N LYS A 370 8.54 -34.10 1.06
CA LYS A 370 9.92 -33.59 0.93
C LYS A 370 10.16 -32.83 -0.38
N SER A 371 9.27 -32.96 -1.34
CA SER A 371 9.32 -32.21 -2.59
C SER A 371 8.83 -30.78 -2.37
N TYR A 372 9.33 -29.87 -3.20
CA TYR A 372 8.83 -28.50 -3.23
C TYR A 372 7.34 -28.47 -3.58
N GLU A 373 6.58 -27.68 -2.84
CA GLU A 373 5.20 -27.36 -3.16
C GLU A 373 4.78 -25.99 -2.64
N GLN A 374 3.81 -25.40 -3.33
CA GLN A 374 2.98 -24.31 -2.85
C GLN A 374 1.53 -24.80 -2.85
N LEU A 375 0.73 -24.34 -1.89
CA LEU A 375 -0.67 -24.71 -1.81
C LEU A 375 -1.54 -23.50 -2.13
N PHE A 376 -2.62 -23.73 -2.88
CA PHE A 376 -3.73 -22.80 -2.89
C PHE A 376 -5.03 -23.56 -2.65
N CYS A 377 -5.98 -22.88 -2.01
CA CYS A 377 -7.34 -23.36 -1.83
C CYS A 377 -8.26 -22.63 -2.80
N TYR A 378 -9.24 -23.33 -3.36
CA TYR A 378 -10.27 -22.77 -4.21
C TYR A 378 -11.63 -23.35 -3.85
N TRP A 379 -12.70 -22.68 -4.29
CA TRP A 379 -14.05 -23.22 -4.12
C TRP A 379 -14.93 -23.05 -5.35
N THR A 380 -15.89 -23.97 -5.50
CA THR A 380 -16.93 -23.97 -6.53
C THR A 380 -18.30 -24.11 -5.87
N PRO A 381 -19.33 -23.39 -6.34
CA PRO A 381 -20.69 -23.52 -5.83
C PRO A 381 -21.33 -24.81 -6.33
N GLU A 382 -22.58 -25.06 -5.91
CA GLU A 382 -23.38 -26.16 -6.44
C GLU A 382 -23.71 -25.91 -7.92
N ILE A 383 -23.42 -26.89 -8.78
CA ILE A 383 -23.66 -26.80 -10.23
C ILE A 383 -24.39 -28.06 -10.68
N GLY A 384 -25.65 -27.90 -11.08
CA GLY A 384 -26.50 -29.02 -11.47
C GLY A 384 -26.66 -30.02 -10.32
N SER A 385 -26.18 -31.25 -10.52
CA SER A 385 -26.15 -32.29 -9.49
C SER A 385 -24.86 -32.34 -8.67
N ASN A 386 -23.85 -31.54 -9.02
CA ASN A 386 -22.57 -31.53 -8.31
C ASN A 386 -22.68 -30.65 -7.05
N PRO A 387 -22.27 -31.16 -5.87
CA PRO A 387 -22.26 -30.36 -4.65
C PRO A 387 -21.22 -29.24 -4.75
N ALA A 388 -21.36 -28.23 -3.88
CA ALA A 388 -20.32 -27.24 -3.69
C ALA A 388 -19.05 -27.96 -3.24
N LYS A 389 -17.89 -27.52 -3.73
CA LYS A 389 -16.61 -28.18 -3.48
C LYS A 389 -15.58 -27.17 -3.09
N VAL A 390 -14.82 -27.49 -2.04
CA VAL A 390 -13.62 -26.77 -1.65
C VAL A 390 -12.44 -27.69 -1.89
N GLY A 391 -11.47 -27.23 -2.68
CA GLY A 391 -10.30 -28.02 -3.08
C GLY A 391 -9.02 -27.34 -2.63
N LEU A 392 -8.17 -28.12 -1.96
CA LEU A 392 -6.80 -27.75 -1.64
C LEU A 392 -5.88 -28.41 -2.68
N MET A 393 -5.21 -27.60 -3.50
CA MET A 393 -4.36 -28.06 -4.61
C MET A 393 -2.89 -27.73 -4.34
N SER A 394 -2.00 -28.66 -4.72
CA SER A 394 -0.55 -28.47 -4.71
C SER A 394 -0.03 -28.02 -6.07
N ILE A 395 0.92 -27.08 -6.06
CA ILE A 395 1.61 -26.54 -7.23
C ILE A 395 3.12 -26.74 -7.05
N PRO A 396 3.84 -27.27 -8.07
CA PRO A 396 3.44 -27.41 -9.46
C PRO A 396 2.71 -28.71 -9.84
N SER A 397 2.55 -29.68 -8.93
CA SER A 397 2.01 -31.00 -9.28
C SER A 397 0.55 -31.01 -9.77
N LYS A 398 -0.22 -29.96 -9.46
CA LYS A 398 -1.66 -29.82 -9.70
C LYS A 398 -2.50 -30.93 -9.03
N GLU A 399 -1.92 -31.62 -8.05
CA GLU A 399 -2.59 -32.67 -7.29
C GLU A 399 -3.56 -32.06 -6.27
N ILE A 400 -4.77 -32.61 -6.18
CA ILE A 400 -5.72 -32.25 -5.13
C ILE A 400 -5.32 -32.98 -3.84
N VAL A 401 -4.70 -32.23 -2.92
CA VAL A 401 -4.27 -32.72 -1.61
C VAL A 401 -5.46 -33.11 -0.75
N ARG A 402 -6.50 -32.27 -0.75
CA ARG A 402 -7.72 -32.49 0.03
C ARG A 402 -8.90 -31.85 -0.68
N SER A 403 -10.07 -32.47 -0.61
CA SER A 403 -11.32 -31.86 -1.05
C SER A 403 -12.42 -32.08 -0.04
N LEU A 404 -13.27 -31.07 0.12
CA LEU A 404 -14.46 -31.11 0.96
C LEU A 404 -15.68 -30.82 0.07
N ASN A 405 -16.70 -31.67 0.19
CA ASN A 405 -17.98 -31.46 -0.47
C ASN A 405 -18.97 -30.88 0.53
N LEU A 406 -19.71 -29.87 0.11
CA LEU A 406 -20.61 -29.07 0.92
C LEU A 406 -21.99 -29.00 0.24
N PHE A 407 -23.04 -28.82 1.06
CA PHE A 407 -24.42 -28.75 0.59
C PHE A 407 -25.13 -27.52 1.15
N SER A 408 -26.11 -27.00 0.41
CA SER A 408 -26.88 -25.80 0.72
C SER A 408 -25.99 -24.57 0.98
N VAL A 409 -24.96 -24.39 0.14
CA VAL A 409 -23.97 -23.31 0.29
C VAL A 409 -24.42 -22.05 -0.45
N SER A 410 -24.29 -20.90 0.22
CA SER A 410 -24.53 -19.57 -0.35
C SER A 410 -23.22 -18.87 -0.72
N ASP A 411 -22.24 -18.88 0.19
CA ASP A 411 -20.93 -18.26 -0.01
C ASP A 411 -19.86 -19.01 0.81
N VAL A 412 -18.61 -18.88 0.38
CA VAL A 412 -17.44 -19.45 1.07
C VAL A 412 -16.34 -18.39 1.13
N LYS A 413 -15.79 -18.17 2.32
CA LYS A 413 -14.58 -17.36 2.54
C LYS A 413 -13.43 -18.22 3.05
N LEU A 414 -12.24 -17.96 2.53
CA LEU A 414 -11.03 -18.71 2.83
C LEU A 414 -10.16 -17.86 3.77
N HIS A 415 -9.86 -18.38 4.95
CA HIS A 415 -9.04 -17.70 5.95
C HIS A 415 -7.82 -18.55 6.30
N TRP A 416 -6.66 -18.15 5.76
CA TRP A 416 -5.39 -18.81 6.04
C TRP A 416 -4.76 -18.29 7.33
N GLN A 417 -4.19 -19.20 8.13
CA GLN A 417 -3.31 -18.84 9.24
C GLN A 417 -1.93 -18.43 8.67
N SER A 418 -1.29 -17.44 9.30
CA SER A 418 -0.07 -16.77 8.77
C SER A 418 1.12 -17.68 8.42
N GLU A 419 1.28 -18.84 9.07
CA GLU A 419 2.30 -19.86 8.78
C GLU A 419 1.78 -21.00 7.91
N ALA A 420 0.61 -20.84 7.30
CA ALA A 420 -0.11 -21.86 6.55
C ALA A 420 -0.33 -23.17 7.35
N ALA A 421 -0.41 -23.08 8.69
CA ALA A 421 -0.63 -24.23 9.55
C ALA A 421 -2.08 -24.72 9.51
N TYR A 422 -3.00 -23.76 9.42
CA TYR A 422 -4.44 -23.98 9.38
C TYR A 422 -5.06 -23.17 8.23
N LEU A 423 -6.15 -23.70 7.69
CA LEU A 423 -7.04 -22.99 6.79
C LEU A 423 -8.46 -23.15 7.31
N CYS A 424 -9.11 -22.04 7.66
CA CYS A 424 -10.54 -22.03 7.95
C CYS A 424 -11.32 -21.72 6.68
N VAL A 425 -12.27 -22.58 6.36
CA VAL A 425 -13.24 -22.37 5.29
C VAL A 425 -14.54 -21.99 5.98
N LYS A 426 -14.88 -20.70 5.91
CA LYS A 426 -16.12 -20.14 6.46
C LYS A 426 -17.22 -20.34 5.43
N VAL A 427 -18.20 -21.20 5.75
CA VAL A 427 -19.27 -21.60 4.83
C VAL A 427 -20.58 -21.01 5.32
N ASP A 428 -21.16 -20.11 4.53
CA ASP A 428 -22.50 -19.58 4.79
C ASP A 428 -23.53 -20.49 4.13
N ARG A 429 -24.27 -21.24 4.94
CA ARG A 429 -25.29 -22.19 4.50
C ARG A 429 -26.67 -21.55 4.57
N HIS A 430 -27.52 -21.85 3.60
CA HIS A 430 -28.94 -21.47 3.64
C HIS A 430 -29.81 -22.67 4.03
N SER A 431 -30.93 -22.41 4.72
CA SER A 431 -31.92 -23.46 4.95
C SER A 431 -32.56 -23.94 3.65
N LYS A 432 -33.17 -25.13 3.64
CA LYS A 432 -33.91 -25.65 2.46
C LYS A 432 -34.97 -24.67 1.94
N SER A 433 -35.52 -23.84 2.82
CA SER A 433 -36.51 -22.80 2.48
C SER A 433 -35.90 -21.50 1.95
N LYS A 434 -34.56 -21.34 2.02
CA LYS A 434 -33.78 -20.12 1.72
C LYS A 434 -34.17 -18.88 2.54
N LYS A 435 -34.83 -19.07 3.68
CA LYS A 435 -35.30 -17.99 4.56
C LYS A 435 -34.36 -17.65 5.73
N SER A 436 -33.37 -18.49 5.98
CA SER A 436 -32.44 -18.32 7.10
C SER A 436 -31.05 -18.77 6.68
N GLN A 437 -30.04 -18.08 7.18
CA GLN A 437 -28.64 -18.44 6.99
C GLN A 437 -28.01 -18.90 8.30
N ALA A 438 -27.06 -19.83 8.20
CA ALA A 438 -26.24 -20.30 9.31
C ALA A 438 -24.80 -20.49 8.80
N THR A 439 -23.80 -20.12 9.60
CA THR A 439 -22.40 -20.29 9.22
C THR A 439 -21.82 -21.53 9.88
N THR A 440 -21.09 -22.33 9.10
CA THR A 440 -20.25 -23.42 9.60
C THR A 440 -18.79 -23.11 9.30
N LEU A 441 -17.89 -23.42 10.22
CA LEU A 441 -16.45 -23.28 10.01
C LEU A 441 -15.80 -24.65 9.85
N GLU A 442 -15.12 -24.85 8.72
CA GLU A 442 -14.44 -26.10 8.38
C GLU A 442 -12.92 -25.84 8.41
N ILE A 443 -12.22 -26.37 9.41
CA ILE A 443 -10.81 -26.08 9.68
C ILE A 443 -9.93 -27.23 9.18
N PHE A 444 -9.07 -26.93 8.21
CA PHE A 444 -8.08 -27.84 7.65
C PHE A 444 -6.78 -27.73 8.43
N ARG A 445 -6.27 -28.86 8.93
CA ARG A 445 -4.99 -28.95 9.64
C ARG A 445 -3.89 -29.32 8.66
N VAL A 446 -3.29 -28.32 8.03
CA VAL A 446 -2.44 -28.50 6.84
C VAL A 446 -1.13 -29.23 7.15
N LYS A 447 -0.53 -28.96 8.31
CA LYS A 447 0.73 -29.59 8.73
C LYS A 447 0.55 -31.09 9.07
N GLU A 448 -0.66 -31.51 9.42
CA GLU A 448 -0.96 -32.88 9.83
C GLU A 448 -1.13 -33.83 8.63
N LYS A 449 -0.75 -35.10 8.83
CA LYS A 449 -0.81 -36.12 7.78
C LYS A 449 -2.24 -36.30 7.27
N GLY A 450 -2.42 -36.18 5.96
CA GLY A 450 -3.72 -36.34 5.29
C GLY A 450 -4.64 -35.12 5.38
N VAL A 451 -4.18 -34.02 5.99
CA VAL A 451 -4.92 -32.75 6.14
C VAL A 451 -6.33 -33.00 6.71
N PRO A 452 -6.44 -33.44 7.97
CA PRO A 452 -7.74 -33.65 8.60
C PRO A 452 -8.55 -32.34 8.63
N VAL A 453 -9.86 -32.49 8.48
CA VAL A 453 -10.81 -31.38 8.49
C VAL A 453 -11.68 -31.51 9.73
N GLU A 454 -11.71 -30.46 10.53
CA GLU A 454 -12.50 -30.36 11.75
C GLU A 454 -13.65 -29.37 11.54
N VAL A 455 -14.85 -29.74 11.96
CA VAL A 455 -16.04 -28.90 11.83
C VAL A 455 -16.34 -28.25 13.18
N VAL A 456 -16.41 -26.92 13.21
CA VAL A 456 -16.84 -26.16 14.39
C VAL A 456 -18.33 -25.85 14.24
N ASP A 457 -19.17 -26.64 14.91
CA ASP A 457 -20.65 -26.59 14.79
C ASP A 457 -21.33 -25.87 15.96
N THR A 458 -20.57 -25.22 16.84
CA THR A 458 -21.13 -24.48 18.00
C THR A 458 -21.70 -23.11 17.62
N ILE A 459 -21.62 -22.71 16.35
CA ILE A 459 -21.97 -21.38 15.86
C ILE A 459 -23.40 -21.41 15.30
N LYS A 460 -24.32 -20.70 15.98
CA LYS A 460 -25.73 -20.63 15.57
C LYS A 460 -26.05 -19.45 14.67
N ASP A 461 -25.25 -18.39 14.77
CA ASP A 461 -25.47 -17.11 14.12
C ASP A 461 -24.61 -16.95 12.86
N THR A 462 -24.86 -15.91 12.07
CA THR A 462 -24.06 -15.62 10.88
C THR A 462 -22.74 -14.98 11.28
N VAL A 463 -21.62 -15.53 10.82
CA VAL A 463 -20.29 -14.93 11.05
C VAL A 463 -20.06 -13.81 10.05
N ILE A 464 -19.76 -12.61 10.54
CA ILE A 464 -19.47 -11.44 9.69
C ILE A 464 -17.97 -11.16 9.59
N ASN A 465 -17.19 -11.54 10.60
CA ASN A 465 -15.74 -11.38 10.61
C ASN A 465 -15.06 -12.57 11.28
N PHE A 466 -13.89 -12.95 10.77
CA PHE A 466 -13.07 -14.06 11.24
C PHE A 466 -11.60 -13.64 11.16
N ALA A 467 -10.84 -13.86 12.23
CA ALA A 467 -9.41 -13.63 12.22
C ALA A 467 -8.63 -14.69 13.02
N TRP A 468 -7.65 -15.30 12.37
CA TRP A 468 -6.64 -16.15 13.01
C TRP A 468 -5.65 -15.31 13.80
N GLU A 469 -5.18 -15.86 14.91
CA GLU A 469 -3.98 -15.39 15.58
C GLU A 469 -2.73 -15.60 14.69
N PRO A 470 -1.94 -14.55 14.44
CA PRO A 470 -0.65 -14.68 13.76
C PRO A 470 0.30 -15.58 14.55
N LYS A 471 0.92 -16.55 13.87
CA LYS A 471 1.85 -17.55 14.44
C LYS A 471 1.28 -18.36 15.60
N GLY A 472 -0.04 -18.35 15.80
CA GLY A 472 -0.75 -19.13 16.81
C GLY A 472 -1.76 -20.08 16.19
N ASP A 473 -2.52 -20.74 17.07
CA ASP A 473 -3.60 -21.66 16.74
C ASP A 473 -4.97 -21.13 17.20
N ARG A 474 -5.04 -19.95 17.81
CA ARG A 474 -6.31 -19.38 18.29
C ARG A 474 -6.97 -18.53 17.22
N PHE A 475 -8.28 -18.32 17.34
CA PHE A 475 -9.00 -17.40 16.47
C PHE A 475 -10.18 -16.76 17.17
N ALA A 476 -10.64 -15.64 16.64
CA ALA A 476 -11.85 -14.97 17.07
C ALA A 476 -12.79 -14.77 15.89
N ILE A 477 -14.08 -14.76 16.19
CA ILE A 477 -15.14 -14.47 15.24
C ILE A 477 -16.07 -13.41 15.78
N ILE A 478 -16.66 -12.64 14.87
CA ILE A 478 -17.78 -11.75 15.17
C ILE A 478 -19.00 -12.31 14.46
N THR A 479 -20.07 -12.53 15.23
CA THR A 479 -21.36 -13.00 14.73
C THR A 479 -22.41 -11.91 14.84
N THR A 480 -23.40 -11.98 13.96
CA THR A 480 -24.61 -11.17 14.03
C THR A 480 -25.84 -12.06 13.94
N THR A 481 -26.89 -11.66 14.64
CA THR A 481 -28.22 -12.24 14.43
C THR A 481 -28.80 -11.71 13.12
N GLU A 482 -29.46 -12.58 12.37
CA GLU A 482 -30.14 -12.18 11.12
C GLU A 482 -31.46 -11.48 11.49
N PRO A 483 -31.65 -10.19 11.18
CA PRO A 483 -32.89 -9.50 11.52
C PRO A 483 -34.02 -9.99 10.62
N VAL A 484 -35.20 -10.23 11.21
CA VAL A 484 -36.40 -10.60 10.46
C VAL A 484 -36.98 -9.35 9.81
N GLY A 485 -36.43 -8.95 8.66
CA GLY A 485 -36.85 -7.79 7.88
C GLY A 485 -35.89 -6.59 7.96
N VAL A 486 -36.27 -5.48 7.31
CA VAL A 486 -35.47 -4.24 7.31
C VAL A 486 -35.64 -3.55 8.66
N THR A 487 -34.63 -3.60 9.52
CA THR A 487 -34.61 -2.88 10.80
C THR A 487 -33.88 -1.55 10.65
N ALA A 488 -34.40 -0.50 11.30
CA ALA A 488 -33.77 0.84 11.28
C ALA A 488 -32.45 0.89 12.06
N VAL A 489 -32.27 -0.04 13.01
CA VAL A 489 -31.04 -0.21 13.81
C VAL A 489 -30.41 -1.55 13.45
N PRO A 490 -29.11 -1.60 13.13
CA PRO A 490 -28.41 -2.86 12.92
C PRO A 490 -28.47 -3.76 14.16
N PRO A 491 -28.58 -5.08 13.98
CA PRO A 491 -28.51 -6.03 15.08
C PRO A 491 -27.17 -5.89 15.83
N LYS A 492 -27.23 -6.07 17.16
CA LYS A 492 -26.02 -6.13 17.98
C LYS A 492 -25.19 -7.36 17.60
N THR A 493 -23.88 -7.20 17.64
CA THR A 493 -22.92 -8.26 17.36
C THR A 493 -22.50 -8.99 18.64
N ALA A 494 -21.95 -10.19 18.46
CA ALA A 494 -21.31 -10.94 19.52
C ALA A 494 -19.92 -11.38 19.09
N VAL A 495 -18.96 -11.36 20.01
CA VAL A 495 -17.57 -11.69 19.75
C VAL A 495 -17.26 -13.00 20.45
N SER A 496 -16.82 -14.01 19.71
CA SER A 496 -16.53 -15.34 20.28
C SER A 496 -15.09 -15.75 20.03
N PHE A 497 -14.43 -16.20 21.08
CA PHE A 497 -13.04 -16.65 21.05
C PHE A 497 -12.97 -18.18 21.04
N PHE A 498 -12.03 -18.71 20.27
CA PHE A 498 -11.80 -20.14 20.12
C PHE A 498 -10.33 -20.48 20.30
N CYS A 499 -10.07 -21.61 20.95
CA CYS A 499 -8.73 -22.14 21.16
C CYS A 499 -8.77 -23.67 21.14
N PRO A 500 -7.65 -24.34 20.83
CA PRO A 500 -7.58 -25.78 20.92
C PRO A 500 -7.62 -26.26 22.38
N GLU A 501 -8.19 -27.45 22.59
CA GLU A 501 -8.14 -28.12 23.88
C GLU A 501 -6.73 -28.55 24.27
N LYS A 502 -6.47 -28.59 25.57
CA LYS A 502 -5.22 -29.10 26.11
C LYS A 502 -5.21 -30.62 26.05
N VAL A 503 -4.45 -31.18 25.10
CA VAL A 503 -4.27 -32.63 24.94
C VAL A 503 -2.86 -33.05 25.39
N LYS A 504 -2.73 -34.26 25.95
CA LYS A 504 -1.42 -34.86 26.25
C LYS A 504 -0.77 -35.36 24.97
N GLY A 505 0.17 -34.60 24.41
CA GLY A 505 0.94 -35.00 23.23
C GLY A 505 1.36 -33.81 22.38
N PRO A 506 2.04 -34.06 21.24
CA PRO A 506 2.48 -33.00 20.32
C PRO A 506 1.39 -32.55 19.33
N ILE A 507 0.21 -33.17 19.36
CA ILE A 507 -0.90 -32.89 18.43
C ILE A 507 -1.85 -31.90 19.10
N ALA A 508 -2.22 -30.83 18.39
CA ALA A 508 -3.18 -29.85 18.87
C ALA A 508 -4.56 -30.50 19.07
N GLY A 509 -5.21 -30.25 20.21
CA GLY A 509 -6.57 -30.71 20.47
C GLY A 509 -7.60 -30.08 19.54
N ASN A 510 -8.85 -30.53 19.64
CA ASN A 510 -9.97 -29.96 18.89
C ASN A 510 -10.19 -28.49 19.28
N PHE A 511 -10.64 -27.67 18.35
CA PHE A 511 -11.04 -26.30 18.59
C PHE A 511 -12.33 -26.25 19.40
N LYS A 512 -12.26 -25.58 20.55
CA LYS A 512 -13.41 -25.33 21.40
C LYS A 512 -13.65 -23.85 21.58
N HIS A 513 -14.93 -23.55 21.81
CA HIS A 513 -15.38 -22.23 22.22
C HIS A 513 -14.84 -21.93 23.63
N LEU A 514 -14.24 -20.75 23.78
CA LEU A 514 -13.68 -20.27 25.04
C LEU A 514 -14.68 -19.34 25.74
N ARG A 515 -15.07 -18.25 25.09
CA ARG A 515 -15.98 -17.24 25.65
C ARG A 515 -16.68 -16.46 24.56
N THR A 516 -17.92 -16.04 24.82
CA THR A 516 -18.67 -15.09 23.99
C THR A 516 -18.94 -13.80 24.75
N LEU A 517 -18.71 -12.68 24.09
CA LEU A 517 -19.09 -11.34 24.53
C LEU A 517 -20.32 -10.93 23.74
N GLU A 518 -21.48 -10.94 24.38
CA GLU A 518 -22.75 -10.61 23.74
C GLU A 518 -23.04 -9.10 23.74
N LYS A 519 -23.95 -8.69 22.85
CA LYS A 519 -24.57 -7.35 22.82
C LYS A 519 -23.58 -6.18 22.64
N LYS A 520 -22.51 -6.43 21.88
CA LYS A 520 -21.54 -5.42 21.43
C LYS A 520 -21.95 -4.83 20.08
N ASN A 521 -21.22 -3.80 19.63
CA ASN A 521 -21.33 -3.22 18.28
C ASN A 521 -20.06 -3.48 17.43
N SER A 522 -19.14 -4.29 17.96
CA SER A 522 -17.84 -4.57 17.35
C SER A 522 -17.99 -5.22 15.97
N ASN A 523 -17.14 -4.82 15.04
CA ASN A 523 -17.16 -5.30 13.66
C ASN A 523 -15.77 -5.68 13.11
N ALA A 524 -14.70 -5.39 13.85
CA ALA A 524 -13.33 -5.66 13.43
C ALA A 524 -12.51 -6.37 14.52
N ILE A 525 -11.57 -7.21 14.07
CA ILE A 525 -10.67 -8.00 14.93
C ILE A 525 -9.23 -7.74 14.46
N TYR A 526 -8.39 -7.23 15.36
CA TYR A 526 -6.99 -6.91 15.08
C TYR A 526 -6.07 -7.65 16.04
N TRP A 527 -5.43 -8.70 15.57
CA TRP A 527 -4.44 -9.45 16.35
C TRP A 527 -3.07 -8.79 16.30
N SER A 528 -2.35 -8.87 17.42
CA SER A 528 -0.94 -8.53 17.45
C SER A 528 -0.15 -9.44 16.49
N PRO A 529 0.81 -8.91 15.70
CA PRO A 529 1.69 -9.71 14.83
C PRO A 529 2.60 -10.72 15.56
N ARG A 530 2.60 -10.70 16.90
CA ARG A 530 3.28 -11.68 17.76
C ARG A 530 2.32 -12.70 18.38
N GLY A 531 1.03 -12.59 18.13
CA GLY A 531 -0.01 -13.35 18.82
C GLY A 531 -0.29 -12.80 20.23
N ARG A 532 -0.95 -13.61 21.06
CA ARG A 532 -1.37 -13.34 22.45
C ARG A 532 -2.39 -12.22 22.64
N PHE A 533 -2.14 -11.03 22.10
CA PHE A 533 -2.99 -9.86 22.27
C PHE A 533 -3.90 -9.64 21.05
N VAL A 534 -5.12 -9.17 21.31
CA VAL A 534 -6.10 -8.82 20.26
C VAL A 534 -6.91 -7.60 20.66
N VAL A 535 -7.13 -6.71 19.70
CA VAL A 535 -8.04 -5.57 19.81
C VAL A 535 -9.32 -5.90 19.06
N ILE A 536 -10.44 -5.81 19.76
CA ILE A 536 -11.77 -5.92 19.20
C ILE A 536 -12.32 -4.50 19.07
N ALA A 537 -12.53 -4.06 17.84
CA ALA A 537 -12.83 -2.67 17.53
C ALA A 537 -14.21 -2.50 16.90
N THR A 538 -14.79 -1.32 17.12
CA THR A 538 -15.91 -0.81 16.35
C THR A 538 -15.43 0.32 15.46
N ILE A 539 -15.21 0.04 14.17
CA ILE A 539 -14.76 1.03 13.19
C ILE A 539 -15.90 1.46 12.26
N HIS A 540 -15.77 2.63 11.62
CA HIS A 540 -16.74 3.14 10.66
C HIS A 540 -18.19 3.22 11.19
N ASN A 541 -18.35 3.43 12.50
CA ASN A 541 -19.63 3.61 13.16
C ASN A 541 -19.67 5.00 13.80
N GLN A 542 -20.75 5.74 13.57
CA GLN A 542 -20.91 7.11 14.06
C GLN A 542 -21.34 7.16 15.54
N GLN A 543 -21.81 6.06 16.10
CA GLN A 543 -22.40 6.00 17.45
C GLN A 543 -21.53 5.27 18.48
N SER A 544 -20.54 4.49 18.04
CA SER A 544 -19.70 3.67 18.93
C SER A 544 -18.33 3.49 18.28
N SER A 545 -17.30 3.67 19.08
CA SER A 545 -15.89 3.65 18.70
C SER A 545 -15.04 2.85 19.70
N ASP A 546 -15.70 1.94 20.42
CA ASP A 546 -15.08 1.15 21.48
C ASP A 546 -13.96 0.26 20.94
N LEU A 547 -12.84 0.25 21.67
CA LEU A 547 -11.66 -0.57 21.44
C LEU A 547 -11.41 -1.43 22.68
N ASP A 548 -11.78 -2.71 22.63
CA ASP A 548 -11.55 -3.65 23.73
C ASP A 548 -10.23 -4.41 23.52
N PHE A 549 -9.29 -4.26 24.45
CA PHE A 549 -7.97 -4.90 24.43
C PHE A 549 -7.98 -6.19 25.26
N PHE A 550 -7.67 -7.32 24.64
CA PHE A 550 -7.65 -8.64 25.31
C PHE A 550 -6.26 -9.26 25.32
N ASP A 551 -5.93 -9.96 26.41
CA ASP A 551 -4.81 -10.90 26.52
C ASP A 551 -5.38 -12.33 26.58
N LEU A 552 -4.88 -13.23 25.72
CA LEU A 552 -5.27 -14.64 25.70
C LEU A 552 -4.31 -15.57 26.47
N ASP A 553 -3.19 -15.05 26.97
CA ASP A 553 -2.24 -15.78 27.83
C ASP A 553 -2.04 -15.05 29.15
N PHE A 554 -3.13 -14.55 29.74
CA PHE A 554 -3.07 -13.85 31.02
C PHE A 554 -2.50 -14.76 32.12
N GLU A 555 -1.51 -14.26 32.87
CA GLU A 555 -0.76 -15.06 33.87
C GLU A 555 -1.51 -15.24 35.20
N GLY A 556 -2.60 -14.50 35.41
CA GLY A 556 -3.43 -14.61 36.61
C GLY A 556 -4.30 -15.87 36.66
N ASP A 557 -5.19 -15.90 37.66
CA ASP A 557 -6.05 -17.06 37.90
C ASP A 557 -6.93 -17.38 36.70
N LYS A 558 -6.93 -18.64 36.31
CA LYS A 558 -7.74 -19.14 35.21
C LYS A 558 -9.12 -19.56 35.72
N PRO A 559 -10.23 -19.08 35.12
CA PRO A 559 -11.56 -19.54 35.49
C PRO A 559 -11.68 -21.06 35.40
N GLU A 560 -12.42 -21.67 36.33
CA GLU A 560 -12.58 -23.13 36.39
C GLU A 560 -13.19 -23.69 35.09
N SER A 561 -14.07 -22.93 34.44
CA SER A 561 -14.65 -23.26 33.13
C SER A 561 -13.63 -23.44 32.01
N ASP A 562 -12.48 -22.76 32.11
CA ASP A 562 -11.50 -22.65 31.04
C ASP A 562 -10.26 -23.54 31.33
N LYS A 563 -10.26 -24.30 32.44
CA LYS A 563 -9.10 -25.05 32.95
C LYS A 563 -8.49 -26.02 31.93
N ASP A 564 -9.31 -26.63 31.09
CA ASP A 564 -8.89 -27.59 30.06
C ASP A 564 -8.56 -26.94 28.70
N MET A 565 -8.68 -25.61 28.59
CA MET A 565 -8.34 -24.84 27.40
C MET A 565 -6.87 -24.45 27.37
N THR A 566 -6.34 -24.13 26.19
CA THR A 566 -4.96 -23.63 26.03
C THR A 566 -4.80 -22.14 26.33
N ALA A 567 -5.87 -21.35 26.25
CA ALA A 567 -5.86 -19.89 26.46
C ALA A 567 -6.47 -19.47 27.81
N ASN A 568 -6.02 -18.35 28.37
CA ASN A 568 -6.63 -17.64 29.51
C ASN A 568 -7.01 -16.21 29.08
N LEU A 569 -8.29 -16.00 28.74
CA LEU A 569 -8.78 -14.75 28.19
C LEU A 569 -9.14 -13.74 29.28
N GLN A 570 -8.48 -12.57 29.22
CA GLN A 570 -8.72 -11.43 30.09
C GLN A 570 -8.91 -10.15 29.28
N LEU A 571 -9.91 -9.34 29.64
CA LEU A 571 -10.04 -7.96 29.16
C LEU A 571 -9.05 -7.09 29.96
N MET A 572 -8.14 -6.43 29.25
CA MET A 572 -7.08 -5.61 29.84
C MET A 572 -7.53 -4.16 29.99
N ASN A 573 -8.05 -3.58 28.91
CA ASN A 573 -8.59 -2.22 28.93
C ASN A 573 -9.67 -2.05 27.83
N THR A 574 -10.49 -1.01 27.98
CA THR A 574 -11.39 -0.52 26.95
C THR A 574 -11.05 0.95 26.70
N ALA A 575 -10.66 1.27 25.47
CA ALA A 575 -10.39 2.63 25.03
C ALA A 575 -11.47 3.11 24.06
N ASP A 576 -11.50 4.41 23.80
CA ASP A 576 -12.39 5.04 22.83
C ASP A 576 -11.59 5.97 21.90
N HIS A 577 -11.92 5.93 20.62
CA HIS A 577 -11.41 6.88 19.62
C HIS A 577 -12.54 7.23 18.66
N TYR A 578 -13.22 8.34 18.97
CA TYR A 578 -14.37 8.78 18.19
C TYR A 578 -14.03 8.93 16.70
N GLY A 579 -14.91 8.41 15.84
CA GLY A 579 -14.71 8.45 14.39
C GLY A 579 -13.56 7.59 13.88
N VAL A 580 -13.04 6.63 14.66
CA VAL A 580 -11.98 5.74 14.17
C VAL A 580 -12.36 5.08 12.84
N THR A 581 -11.50 5.26 11.85
CA THR A 581 -11.66 4.67 10.53
C THR A 581 -10.85 3.40 10.39
N ASP A 582 -9.68 3.36 10.99
CA ASP A 582 -8.73 2.28 10.81
C ASP A 582 -7.91 2.04 12.10
N VAL A 583 -7.47 0.80 12.26
CA VAL A 583 -6.65 0.32 13.39
C VAL A 583 -5.56 -0.56 12.83
N GLU A 584 -4.32 -0.36 13.30
CA GLU A 584 -3.17 -1.17 12.89
C GLU A 584 -2.20 -1.40 14.05
N TRP A 585 -1.79 -2.66 14.24
CA TRP A 585 -0.71 -3.00 15.14
C TRP A 585 0.65 -2.70 14.50
N ASP A 586 1.58 -2.25 15.31
CA ASP A 586 2.96 -2.15 14.88
C ASP A 586 3.59 -3.55 14.63
N PRO A 587 4.64 -3.67 13.80
CA PRO A 587 5.22 -4.97 13.43
C PRO A 587 5.87 -5.73 14.59
N SER A 588 6.23 -5.03 15.68
CA SER A 588 6.76 -5.61 16.90
C SER A 588 5.66 -6.17 17.80
N GLY A 589 4.43 -5.66 17.70
CA GLY A 589 3.27 -6.08 18.49
C GLY A 589 3.19 -5.43 19.88
N ARG A 590 3.86 -4.29 20.08
CA ARG A 590 3.91 -3.50 21.32
C ARG A 590 2.90 -2.35 21.32
N PHE A 591 2.59 -1.80 20.16
CA PHE A 591 1.79 -0.59 19.98
C PHE A 591 0.64 -0.83 19.01
N VAL A 592 -0.46 -0.12 19.25
CA VAL A 592 -1.62 -0.08 18.36
C VAL A 592 -1.84 1.37 17.96
N ALA A 593 -1.83 1.65 16.66
CA ALA A 593 -2.25 2.94 16.13
C ALA A 593 -3.71 2.86 15.69
N THR A 594 -4.47 3.90 16.01
CA THR A 594 -5.82 4.10 15.48
C THR A 594 -5.91 5.51 14.92
N TRP A 595 -6.66 5.71 13.85
CA TRP A 595 -6.79 7.05 13.26
C TRP A 595 -8.15 7.29 12.63
N ALA A 596 -8.49 8.57 12.55
CA ALA A 596 -9.69 9.08 11.91
C ALA A 596 -9.30 9.82 10.62
N SER A 597 -9.66 9.25 9.47
CA SER A 597 -9.31 9.77 8.16
C SER A 597 -10.33 10.76 7.59
N VAL A 598 -9.82 11.90 7.11
CA VAL A 598 -10.57 12.92 6.35
C VAL A 598 -11.23 12.36 5.08
N TRP A 599 -10.69 11.26 4.53
CA TRP A 599 -11.30 10.58 3.37
C TRP A 599 -12.63 9.91 3.71
N LYS A 600 -12.94 9.70 4.99
CA LYS A 600 -14.21 9.11 5.46
C LYS A 600 -15.13 10.16 6.08
N HIS A 601 -14.60 11.04 6.93
CA HIS A 601 -15.34 12.15 7.52
C HIS A 601 -14.41 13.28 7.96
N ALA A 602 -14.92 14.50 8.04
CA ALA A 602 -14.12 15.69 8.35
C ALA A 602 -14.00 16.03 9.85
N MET A 603 -14.74 15.34 10.72
CA MET A 603 -14.73 15.61 12.17
C MET A 603 -13.61 14.84 12.87
N GLU A 604 -12.95 15.48 13.84
CA GLU A 604 -11.99 14.87 14.78
C GLU A 604 -10.91 14.01 14.09
N ASN A 605 -10.34 14.52 13.00
CA ASN A 605 -9.25 13.84 12.32
C ASN A 605 -7.95 13.90 13.15
N GLY A 606 -7.19 12.81 13.13
CA GLY A 606 -6.02 12.64 13.97
C GLY A 606 -5.66 11.17 14.15
N TYR A 607 -4.71 10.89 15.03
CA TYR A 607 -4.30 9.54 15.36
C TYR A 607 -4.04 9.38 16.86
N HIS A 608 -4.33 8.19 17.38
CA HIS A 608 -3.99 7.78 18.73
C HIS A 608 -3.00 6.60 18.67
N ILE A 609 -2.07 6.53 19.62
CA ILE A 609 -1.19 5.38 19.83
C ILE A 609 -1.44 4.84 21.23
N TYR A 610 -1.74 3.55 21.30
CA TYR A 610 -1.92 2.80 22.53
C TYR A 610 -0.77 1.81 22.71
N ASP A 611 -0.47 1.44 23.95
CA ASP A 611 0.29 0.23 24.24
C ASP A 611 -0.56 -1.04 23.99
N PHE A 612 0.06 -2.22 24.10
CA PHE A 612 -0.63 -3.50 23.90
C PHE A 612 -1.71 -3.80 24.96
N LYS A 613 -1.73 -3.09 26.10
CA LYS A 613 -2.72 -3.23 27.17
C LYS A 613 -3.91 -2.29 26.95
N GLY A 614 -3.75 -1.28 26.11
CA GLY A 614 -4.73 -0.24 25.81
C GLY A 614 -4.53 1.06 26.57
N GLU A 615 -3.37 1.31 27.18
CA GLU A 615 -3.01 2.63 27.73
C GLU A 615 -2.74 3.59 26.57
N ALA A 616 -3.45 4.73 26.53
CA ALA A 616 -3.21 5.77 25.54
C ALA A 616 -1.85 6.43 25.82
N LEU A 617 -0.90 6.26 24.91
CA LEU A 617 0.43 6.88 24.99
C LEU A 617 0.43 8.26 24.36
N ARG A 618 -0.33 8.43 23.28
CA ARG A 618 -0.42 9.68 22.52
C ARG A 618 -1.76 9.81 21.84
N GLU A 619 -2.31 11.02 21.88
CA GLU A 619 -3.50 11.42 21.14
C GLU A 619 -3.18 12.75 20.44
N GLU A 620 -3.21 12.76 19.11
CA GLU A 620 -2.84 13.94 18.35
C GLU A 620 -3.91 14.28 17.30
N PRO A 621 -4.67 15.38 17.51
CA PRO A 621 -5.59 15.89 16.50
C PRO A 621 -4.78 16.55 15.38
N ILE A 622 -5.05 16.16 14.13
CA ILE A 622 -4.37 16.70 12.95
C ILE A 622 -5.42 17.01 11.89
N ASP A 623 -5.50 18.28 11.49
CA ASP A 623 -6.41 18.69 10.42
C ASP A 623 -6.06 18.00 9.08
N LYS A 624 -7.10 17.59 8.35
CA LYS A 624 -6.99 16.88 7.07
C LYS A 624 -6.05 15.65 7.16
N PHE A 625 -6.07 14.93 8.27
CA PHE A 625 -5.34 13.67 8.40
C PHE A 625 -5.92 12.62 7.44
N LYS A 626 -5.09 12.08 6.54
CA LYS A 626 -5.54 11.17 5.47
C LYS A 626 -5.22 9.72 5.80
N GLN A 627 -3.98 9.43 6.19
CA GLN A 627 -3.49 8.05 6.30
C GLN A 627 -2.36 7.93 7.32
N PHE A 628 -2.37 6.83 8.08
CA PHE A 628 -1.26 6.34 8.89
C PHE A 628 -0.91 4.92 8.43
N GLN A 629 0.37 4.56 8.39
CA GLN A 629 0.78 3.16 8.26
C GLN A 629 2.09 2.89 9.00
N TRP A 630 2.12 1.82 9.78
CA TRP A 630 3.37 1.30 10.33
C TRP A 630 4.27 0.76 9.22
N ARG A 631 5.57 1.03 9.30
CA ARG A 631 6.57 0.47 8.37
C ARG A 631 6.78 -1.01 8.70
N PRO A 632 6.46 -1.96 7.80
CA PRO A 632 6.65 -3.39 8.05
C PRO A 632 8.11 -3.75 8.33
N ARG A 633 8.33 -4.86 9.02
CA ARG A 633 9.68 -5.40 9.28
C ARG A 633 9.88 -6.73 8.56
N PRO A 634 11.05 -6.94 7.95
CA PRO A 634 11.41 -8.24 7.42
C PRO A 634 11.50 -9.29 8.53
N PRO A 635 11.42 -10.59 8.20
CA PRO A 635 11.67 -11.66 9.14
C PRO A 635 13.01 -11.49 9.87
N THR A 636 13.03 -11.90 11.14
CA THR A 636 14.25 -11.83 11.96
C THR A 636 15.39 -12.63 11.33
N LEU A 637 16.59 -12.06 11.38
CA LEU A 637 17.83 -12.71 10.95
C LEU A 637 18.37 -13.67 12.01
N LEU A 638 17.85 -13.62 13.24
CA LEU A 638 18.28 -14.48 14.34
C LEU A 638 17.92 -15.93 14.09
N THR A 639 18.88 -16.81 14.31
CA THR A 639 18.69 -18.27 14.32
C THR A 639 17.75 -18.68 15.46
N LYS A 640 17.20 -19.90 15.39
CA LYS A 640 16.33 -20.41 16.45
C LYS A 640 17.08 -20.54 17.77
N GLU A 641 18.36 -20.86 17.71
CA GLU A 641 19.27 -20.99 18.84
C GLU A 641 19.52 -19.63 19.51
N GLU A 642 19.81 -18.57 18.74
CA GLU A 642 19.97 -17.21 19.26
C GLU A 642 18.67 -16.69 19.87
N GLN A 643 17.53 -16.90 19.21
CA GLN A 643 16.23 -16.54 19.78
C GLN A 643 15.96 -17.24 21.11
N LYS A 644 16.38 -18.52 21.25
CA LYS A 644 16.29 -19.26 22.51
C LYS A 644 17.22 -18.68 23.59
N GLN A 645 18.43 -18.26 23.21
CA GLN A 645 19.35 -17.59 24.13
C GLN A 645 18.80 -16.24 24.61
N VAL A 646 18.23 -15.42 23.72
CA VAL A 646 17.59 -14.15 24.08
C VAL A 646 16.47 -14.36 25.09
N ARG A 647 15.60 -15.34 24.86
CA ARG A 647 14.52 -15.69 25.82
C ARG A 647 15.06 -16.16 27.16
N LYS A 648 16.19 -16.88 27.19
CA LYS A 648 16.82 -17.36 28.43
C LYS A 648 17.38 -16.20 29.26
N ASN A 649 17.95 -15.19 28.61
CA ASN A 649 18.60 -14.05 29.26
C ASN A 649 17.68 -12.81 29.35
N LEU A 650 16.37 -12.97 29.13
CA LEU A 650 15.43 -11.86 29.04
C LEU A 650 15.43 -10.97 30.28
N ARG A 651 15.62 -11.55 31.48
CA ARG A 651 15.72 -10.79 32.74
C ARG A 651 16.93 -9.86 32.79
N GLU A 652 18.05 -10.27 32.21
CA GLU A 652 19.25 -9.43 32.16
C GLU A 652 19.03 -8.24 31.21
N TYR A 653 18.44 -8.49 30.04
CA TYR A 653 18.09 -7.44 29.08
C TYR A 653 17.03 -6.48 29.64
N SER A 654 16.00 -7.00 30.31
CA SER A 654 14.96 -6.18 30.96
C SER A 654 15.58 -5.17 31.90
N ARG A 655 16.48 -5.61 32.79
CA ARG A 655 17.15 -4.71 33.74
C ARG A 655 17.95 -3.60 33.05
N VAL A 656 18.58 -3.90 31.91
CA VAL A 656 19.31 -2.90 31.14
C VAL A 656 18.34 -1.88 30.54
N PHE A 657 17.25 -2.33 29.92
CA PHE A 657 16.24 -1.44 29.33
C PHE A 657 15.52 -0.60 30.39
N ASP A 658 15.15 -1.19 31.53
CA ASP A 658 14.51 -0.48 32.64
C ASP A 658 15.42 0.65 33.17
N GLN A 659 16.73 0.40 33.25
CA GLN A 659 17.71 1.42 33.63
C GLN A 659 17.83 2.53 32.56
N GLU A 660 17.94 2.15 31.29
CA GLU A 660 18.03 3.11 30.17
C GLU A 660 16.78 4.00 30.04
N ASP A 661 15.60 3.45 30.31
CA ASP A 661 14.34 4.19 30.32
C ASP A 661 14.24 5.14 31.52
N ALA A 662 14.67 4.69 32.71
CA ALA A 662 14.72 5.53 33.91
C ALA A 662 15.70 6.71 33.76
N ASP A 663 16.91 6.45 33.24
CA ASP A 663 17.93 7.48 33.01
C ASP A 663 17.46 8.54 32.00
N ARG A 664 16.67 8.12 30.99
CA ARG A 664 16.07 9.02 30.00
C ARG A 664 15.00 9.92 30.63
N GLY A 665 14.09 9.35 31.40
CA GLY A 665 13.08 10.13 32.12
C GLY A 665 13.72 11.19 32.99
N ALA A 666 14.70 10.80 33.81
CA ALA A 666 15.43 11.74 34.67
C ALA A 666 16.18 12.84 33.89
N SER A 667 16.77 12.51 32.74
CA SER A 667 17.48 13.48 31.90
C SER A 667 16.53 14.48 31.22
N ALA A 668 15.36 14.01 30.77
CA ALA A 668 14.34 14.86 30.18
C ALA A 668 13.77 15.85 31.22
N ASP A 669 13.50 15.36 32.43
CA ASP A 669 13.02 16.20 33.54
C ASP A 669 14.06 17.28 33.91
N LEU A 670 15.35 16.92 33.97
CA LEU A 670 16.42 17.87 34.25
C LEU A 670 16.49 18.99 33.20
N ALA A 671 16.42 18.66 31.91
CA ALA A 671 16.48 19.64 30.84
C ALA A 671 15.29 20.62 30.87
N VAL A 672 14.09 20.13 31.21
CA VAL A 672 12.90 20.98 31.40
C VAL A 672 13.08 21.89 32.61
N VAL A 673 13.59 21.36 33.72
CA VAL A 673 13.86 22.15 34.93
C VAL A 673 14.91 23.22 34.67
N GLU A 674 16.00 22.91 33.96
CA GLU A 674 17.02 23.89 33.59
C GLU A 674 16.48 24.95 32.63
N ALA A 675 15.66 24.57 31.65
CA ALA A 675 15.03 25.53 30.74
C ALA A 675 14.08 26.49 31.50
N ARG A 676 13.25 25.96 32.41
CA ARG A 676 12.38 26.76 33.29
C ARG A 676 13.20 27.69 34.18
N ARG A 677 14.30 27.18 34.76
CA ARG A 677 15.21 27.98 35.57
C ARG A 677 15.83 29.10 34.75
N ARG A 678 16.29 28.83 33.53
CA ARG A 678 16.85 29.87 32.64
C ARG A 678 15.81 30.94 32.30
N MET A 679 14.59 30.54 31.94
CA MET A 679 13.51 31.51 31.67
C MET A 679 13.17 32.37 32.90
N LEU A 680 13.19 31.77 34.10
CA LEU A 680 12.97 32.47 35.35
C LEU A 680 14.12 33.45 35.65
N GLU A 681 15.37 33.03 35.42
CA GLU A 681 16.56 33.90 35.55
C GLU A 681 16.53 35.05 34.54
N GLU A 682 16.17 34.80 33.27
CA GLU A 682 15.97 35.83 32.24
C GLU A 682 14.86 36.81 32.65
N TRP A 683 13.76 36.33 33.22
CA TRP A 683 12.69 37.19 33.73
C TRP A 683 13.13 38.05 34.93
N TYR A 684 13.89 37.48 35.87
CA TYR A 684 14.43 38.24 37.00
C TYR A 684 15.45 39.28 36.55
N ALA A 685 16.32 38.95 35.58
CA ALA A 685 17.25 39.89 34.99
C ALA A 685 16.51 41.04 34.28
N TRP A 686 15.52 40.72 33.44
CA TRP A 686 14.68 41.73 32.80
C TRP A 686 13.96 42.63 33.81
N ARG A 687 13.41 42.05 34.89
CA ARG A 687 12.75 42.83 35.94
C ARG A 687 13.73 43.77 36.64
N ALA A 688 14.94 43.31 36.95
CA ALA A 688 15.97 44.13 37.56
C ALA A 688 16.39 45.30 36.65
N ASP A 689 16.61 45.04 35.36
CA ASP A 689 16.92 46.08 34.37
C ASP A 689 15.80 47.12 34.27
N VAL A 690 14.53 46.69 34.24
CA VAL A 690 13.38 47.60 34.19
C VAL A 690 13.23 48.39 35.50
N GLU A 691 13.47 47.77 36.66
CA GLU A 691 13.46 48.47 37.94
C GLU A 691 14.56 49.54 38.01
N GLU A 692 15.74 49.25 37.46
CA GLU A 692 16.86 50.19 37.34
C GLU A 692 16.52 51.34 36.37
N GLU A 693 15.98 51.04 35.18
CA GLU A 693 15.56 52.06 34.21
C GLU A 693 14.47 52.98 34.80
N ILE A 694 13.46 52.42 35.46
CA ILE A 694 12.41 53.20 36.14
C ILE A 694 13.00 54.06 37.27
N TYR A 695 13.98 53.54 37.99
CA TYR A 695 14.68 54.29 39.03
C TYR A 695 15.44 55.48 38.45
N GLU A 696 16.17 55.28 37.35
CA GLU A 696 16.89 56.34 36.63
C GLU A 696 15.94 57.39 36.04
N GLU A 697 14.87 56.98 35.37
CA GLU A 697 13.85 57.87 34.81
C GLU A 697 13.18 58.73 35.90
N ARG A 698 12.82 58.10 37.03
CA ARG A 698 12.22 58.83 38.17
C ARG A 698 13.19 59.82 38.79
N ALA A 699 14.47 59.44 38.92
CA ALA A 699 15.51 60.36 39.37
C ALA A 699 15.67 61.55 38.41
N ALA A 700 15.64 61.31 37.09
CA ALA A 700 15.73 62.35 36.07
C ALA A 700 14.54 63.33 36.07
N ILE A 701 13.33 62.84 36.36
CA ILE A 701 12.09 63.64 36.41
C ILE A 701 11.84 64.25 37.80
N GLY A 702 12.68 63.92 38.80
CA GLY A 702 12.60 64.47 40.17
C GLY A 702 11.46 63.87 41.01
N LEU A 703 11.01 62.66 40.68
CA LEU A 703 10.01 61.91 41.43
C LEU A 703 10.67 61.12 42.59
N PRO A 704 9.95 60.86 43.70
CA PRO A 704 10.47 60.06 44.81
C PRO A 704 10.90 58.66 44.35
N GLN A 705 12.06 58.21 44.82
CA GLN A 705 12.67 56.95 44.41
C GLN A 705 11.83 55.72 44.79
N ASP A 706 11.13 55.79 45.92
CA ASP A 706 10.14 54.79 46.31
C ASP A 706 8.75 55.46 46.48
N PRO A 707 7.82 55.23 45.53
CA PRO A 707 6.48 55.80 45.58
C PRO A 707 5.65 55.14 46.68
N HIS A 708 6.01 53.94 47.13
CA HIS A 708 5.27 53.17 48.12
C HIS A 708 5.55 53.69 49.53
N THR A 709 6.80 54.01 49.88
CA THR A 709 7.11 54.73 51.12
C THR A 709 6.57 56.15 51.12
N ALA A 710 6.59 56.87 49.99
CA ALA A 710 5.98 58.20 49.91
C ALA A 710 4.44 58.14 50.07
N LEU A 711 3.78 57.14 49.49
CA LEU A 711 2.34 56.88 49.68
C LEU A 711 2.03 56.39 51.09
N LEU A 712 2.86 55.53 51.68
CA LEU A 712 2.73 55.10 53.07
C LEU A 712 2.92 56.26 54.03
N GLU A 713 3.94 57.09 53.88
CA GLU A 713 4.12 58.31 54.68
C GLU A 713 2.95 59.29 54.51
N ALA A 714 2.42 59.45 53.31
CA ALA A 714 1.23 60.27 53.07
C ALA A 714 0.00 59.69 53.77
N LYS A 715 -0.17 58.36 53.74
CA LYS A 715 -1.27 57.64 54.40
C LYS A 715 -1.12 57.65 55.92
N THR A 716 0.09 57.47 56.45
CA THR A 716 0.42 57.56 57.89
C THR A 716 0.27 59.00 58.39
N LYS A 717 0.60 60.02 57.58
CA LYS A 717 0.27 61.42 57.89
C LYS A 717 -1.24 61.70 57.86
N SER A 718 -1.99 61.09 56.95
CA SER A 718 -3.46 61.20 56.95
C SER A 718 -4.10 60.53 58.17
N ILE A 719 -3.50 59.44 58.69
CA ILE A 719 -3.97 58.73 59.88
C ILE A 719 -3.58 59.49 61.17
N LYS A 720 -2.42 60.15 61.22
CA LYS A 720 -2.02 61.01 62.36
C LYS A 720 -2.81 62.32 62.49
N GLY A 721 -3.61 62.68 61.47
CA GLY A 721 -4.50 63.85 61.51
C GLY A 721 -5.86 63.58 62.19
N SER A 722 -6.20 62.32 62.45
CA SER A 722 -7.39 61.92 63.20
C SER A 722 -6.94 61.39 64.56
N ASN A 723 -7.17 62.18 65.62
CA ASN A 723 -7.15 61.70 67.00
C ASN A 723 -8.16 60.54 67.14
N ASP A 724 -7.69 59.31 67.08
CA ASP A 724 -8.27 58.24 67.88
C ASP A 724 -7.19 57.18 68.17
N ASP A 725 -6.93 57.03 69.46
CA ASP A 725 -5.94 56.14 70.05
C ASP A 725 -6.54 54.73 70.07
N SER A 726 -6.27 53.93 69.04
CA SER A 726 -6.52 52.49 69.09
C SER A 726 -5.47 51.74 68.27
N ASP A 727 -4.60 51.02 68.98
CA ASP A 727 -3.70 50.02 68.43
C ASP A 727 -4.48 49.06 67.52
N ARG A 728 -4.29 49.18 66.21
CA ARG A 728 -4.65 48.12 65.26
C ARG A 728 -3.37 47.38 64.88
N VAL A 729 -3.14 46.26 65.56
CA VAL A 729 -2.20 45.24 65.14
C VAL A 729 -2.68 44.71 63.79
N ILE A 730 -1.87 44.89 62.76
CA ILE A 730 -2.06 44.22 61.46
C ILE A 730 -1.27 42.92 61.56
N GLU A 731 -1.97 41.81 61.77
CA GLU A 731 -1.39 40.47 61.59
C GLU A 731 -1.29 40.21 60.09
N GLU A 732 -0.06 40.23 59.57
CA GLU A 732 0.25 39.73 58.24
C GLU A 732 0.37 38.21 58.33
N ILE A 733 -0.65 37.50 57.84
CA ILE A 733 -0.57 36.05 57.65
C ILE A 733 0.22 35.82 56.37
N VAL A 734 1.52 35.51 56.52
CA VAL A 734 2.36 34.99 55.44
C VAL A 734 2.19 33.47 55.44
N GLU A 735 1.42 32.94 54.49
CA GLU A 735 1.39 31.50 54.22
C GLU A 735 2.61 31.12 53.37
N ASP A 736 3.70 30.72 54.03
CA ASP A 736 4.80 30.01 53.38
C ASP A 736 4.41 28.53 53.22
N VAL A 737 4.12 28.11 51.99
CA VAL A 737 3.98 26.69 51.64
C VAL A 737 5.37 26.04 51.71
N LEU A 738 5.66 25.37 52.82
CA LEU A 738 6.96 24.75 53.08
C LEU A 738 7.13 23.34 52.47
N GLU A 739 6.04 22.66 52.10
CA GLU A 739 6.12 21.31 51.50
C GLU A 739 4.83 20.98 50.72
N GLU A 740 4.97 20.56 49.47
CA GLU A 740 3.87 20.07 48.63
C GLU A 740 4.06 18.55 48.45
N SER A 741 3.22 17.74 49.08
CA SER A 741 3.27 16.27 48.96
C SER A 741 2.16 15.78 48.03
N GLU A 742 2.52 15.17 46.90
CA GLU A 742 1.59 14.46 46.03
C GLU A 742 1.18 13.12 46.67
N GLU A 743 -0.10 13.00 47.00
CA GLU A 743 -0.69 11.73 47.42
C GLU A 743 -1.20 11.00 46.17
N ILE A 744 -0.50 9.93 45.77
CA ILE A 744 -0.97 9.01 44.75
C ILE A 744 -2.09 8.17 45.38
N LEU A 745 -3.34 8.45 45.02
CA LEU A 745 -4.47 7.61 45.38
C LEU A 745 -4.43 6.33 44.52
N ALA A 746 -4.41 5.19 45.21
CA ALA A 746 -4.33 3.83 44.67
C ALA A 746 -5.58 3.38 43.90
#